data_AF-K9V7L1-F1
#
_entry.id   AF-K9V7L1-F1
#
_cell.length_a   1.000
_cell.length_b   1.000
_cell.length_c   1.000
_cell.angle_alpha   90.00
_cell.angle_beta   90.00
_cell.angle_gamma   90.00
#
_symmetry.space_group_name_H-M   'P 1'
#
loop_
_entity.id
_entity.type
_entity.pdbx_description
1 polymer ?
#
loop_
_entity_poly.entity_id
_entity_poly.type
_entity_poly.pdbx_seq_one_letter_code
_entity_poly.pdbx_strand_id
1 'polypeptide(L)'
;MLNILDKIGDWNPQLMRELKGRVKLFPVLITTGISFLLQGILFLLQITSLPGEKYSVGDKYCKLGEGYRNERRLLENAATTIQNEIYKYSSKINYDAEKLNLAKEQLKINKLGQDKINNILSSNNVFCPQSQIDYTGWWTEHNKYMFLALTGTFVFVLLIAGTYLLINNLTQEERKGTLNFIRLSPQSESSILLGKMLGIPILIYILVGTAIPFHAFVGLSLGFNLIQISLFYLMLGACCFFFYSGALLFALVSQFYRGLQPWLGSGAVMFFLYIISATFGTGFPLNHAAVWIKILVPWDSIIYLFPNLSSFNSVNYSYSGLMDSSNSMLTELQKLQFFFIPVGSTLFGFIAISLANFGFWSYWIWQGLLRRFRNPNATVISKVQSYWLVASFQVILWGFTLQHSINSYYPHTEYSYKKVTGFSGFFDLNQQIIPNLFVILFFNIVLLTGLTIILSPQRQTVQDWARYHTVSSSSRQGWWKNSKLRDLLLTDKSISVGAIALNLGITLAPAVVWLLISPSLNIHQTDSLDVIINEIGRFKSILAIGMFVAIAMIYVTIFQRMLMLKTAKRYFWAVGTITALAFIPPIMLCTSAIDPTKYPLHWLISTFPWAGVYHSSTPEIMVVLLAQIGVLIFLFTRLTNQVRLAGESSTQALLKNKTKV
;
A
#
# COMPACT_ATOMS: atom_id res chain seq x y z
N MET A 1 -1.97 26.28 35.03
CA MET A 1 -2.25 26.45 33.58
C MET A 1 -1.26 27.38 32.88
N LEU A 2 -0.97 28.58 33.41
CA LEU A 2 0.03 29.52 32.85
C LEU A 2 1.41 28.86 32.59
N ASN A 3 1.97 28.17 33.59
CA ASN A 3 3.30 27.53 33.47
C ASN A 3 3.42 26.44 32.37
N ILE A 4 2.31 25.81 31.97
CA ILE A 4 2.30 24.77 30.92
C ILE A 4 2.17 25.41 29.54
N LEU A 5 1.34 26.46 29.41
CA LEU A 5 1.22 27.23 28.19
C LEU A 5 2.55 27.93 27.87
N ASP A 6 3.18 28.57 28.85
CA ASP A 6 4.47 29.24 28.65
C ASP A 6 5.55 28.24 28.18
N LYS A 7 5.62 27.06 28.83
CA LYS A 7 6.54 25.97 28.44
C LYS A 7 6.27 25.42 27.03
N ILE A 8 5.01 25.31 26.60
CA ILE A 8 4.67 24.91 25.22
C ILE A 8 5.04 26.01 24.23
N GLY A 9 4.84 27.28 24.61
CA GLY A 9 5.22 28.44 23.82
C GLY A 9 6.73 28.50 23.58
N ASP A 10 7.53 28.24 24.61
CA ASP A 10 8.99 28.17 24.52
C ASP A 10 9.47 26.97 23.69
N TRP A 11 8.78 25.83 23.81
CA TRP A 11 9.12 24.61 23.07
C TRP A 11 8.80 24.71 21.57
N ASN A 12 7.59 25.17 21.22
CA ASN A 12 7.15 25.33 19.84
C ASN A 12 6.18 26.52 19.71
N PRO A 13 6.69 27.73 19.40
CA PRO A 13 5.83 28.90 19.31
C PRO A 13 4.83 28.82 18.16
N GLN A 14 5.15 28.09 17.09
CA GLN A 14 4.22 27.84 15.98
C GLN A 14 3.03 26.98 16.44
N LEU A 15 3.26 25.95 17.25
CA LEU A 15 2.19 25.16 17.87
C LEU A 15 1.30 26.05 18.74
N MET A 16 1.90 26.86 19.62
CA MET A 16 1.17 27.80 20.46
C MET A 16 0.29 28.75 19.64
N ARG A 17 0.81 29.26 18.52
CA ARG A 17 0.05 30.11 17.60
C ARG A 17 -1.21 29.42 17.08
N GLU A 18 -1.09 28.17 16.63
CA GLU A 18 -2.24 27.40 16.12
C GLU A 18 -3.22 27.03 17.25
N LEU A 19 -2.73 26.66 18.44
CA LEU A 19 -3.56 26.39 19.61
C LEU A 19 -4.37 27.62 20.02
N LYS A 20 -3.74 28.79 20.16
CA LYS A 20 -4.44 30.04 20.52
C LYS A 20 -5.48 30.45 19.47
N GLY A 21 -5.21 30.16 18.19
CA GLY A 21 -6.14 30.45 17.10
C GLY A 21 -7.39 29.57 17.08
N ARG A 22 -7.28 28.31 17.53
CA ARG A 22 -8.29 27.26 17.31
C ARG A 22 -8.96 26.76 18.59
N VAL A 23 -8.22 26.66 19.70
CA VAL A 23 -8.70 26.22 21.01
C VAL A 23 -9.40 27.39 21.71
N LYS A 24 -10.50 27.84 21.13
CA LYS A 24 -11.40 28.83 21.73
C LYS A 24 -12.51 28.08 22.49
N LEU A 25 -13.04 28.71 23.55
CA LEU A 25 -14.05 28.09 24.41
C LEU A 25 -15.24 27.51 23.61
N PHE A 26 -15.83 28.30 22.72
CA PHE A 26 -17.00 27.87 21.92
C PHE A 26 -16.72 26.67 20.99
N PRO A 27 -15.69 26.70 20.11
CA PRO A 27 -15.32 25.51 19.32
C PRO A 27 -15.05 24.27 20.16
N VAL A 28 -14.32 24.41 21.27
CA VAL A 28 -13.99 23.26 22.14
C VAL A 28 -15.25 22.67 22.78
N LEU A 29 -16.17 23.50 23.28
CA LEU A 29 -17.45 23.04 23.84
C LEU A 29 -18.30 22.34 22.78
N ILE A 30 -18.41 22.89 21.58
CA ILE A 30 -19.16 22.28 20.48
C ILE A 30 -18.53 20.93 20.08
N THR A 31 -17.21 20.90 19.89
CA THR A 31 -16.49 19.66 19.53
C THR A 31 -16.66 18.57 20.60
N THR A 32 -16.55 18.95 21.87
CA THR A 32 -16.74 18.03 22.99
C THR A 32 -18.19 17.52 23.06
N GLY A 33 -19.16 18.42 22.89
CA GLY A 33 -20.58 18.07 22.82
C GLY A 33 -20.91 17.12 21.67
N ILE A 34 -20.35 17.35 20.48
CA ILE A 34 -20.47 16.44 19.33
C ILE A 34 -19.86 15.08 19.66
N SER A 35 -18.69 15.02 20.29
CA SER A 35 -18.06 13.75 20.67
C SER A 35 -18.97 12.94 21.60
N PHE A 36 -19.50 13.57 22.66
CA PHE A 36 -20.40 12.89 23.59
C PHE A 36 -21.73 12.48 22.93
N LEU A 37 -22.27 13.33 22.06
CA LEU A 37 -23.48 13.01 21.31
C LEU A 37 -23.27 11.79 20.40
N LEU A 38 -22.15 11.71 19.68
CA LEU A 38 -21.83 10.55 18.83
C LEU A 38 -21.63 9.28 19.65
N GLN A 39 -20.94 9.36 20.80
CA GLN A 39 -20.78 8.24 21.72
C GLN A 39 -22.14 7.77 22.26
N GLY A 40 -23.00 8.71 22.66
CA GLY A 40 -24.35 8.42 23.14
C GLY A 40 -25.23 7.78 22.06
N ILE A 41 -25.20 8.29 20.83
CA ILE A 41 -25.92 7.69 19.69
C ILE A 41 -25.43 6.26 19.44
N LEU A 42 -24.11 6.05 19.40
CA LEU A 42 -23.55 4.71 19.18
C LEU A 42 -24.02 3.72 20.25
N PHE A 43 -24.00 4.14 21.52
CA PHE A 43 -24.47 3.34 22.65
C PHE A 43 -25.98 3.06 22.57
N LEU A 44 -26.80 4.08 22.29
CA LEU A 44 -28.25 3.92 22.15
C LEU A 44 -28.61 3.01 20.98
N LEU A 45 -27.89 3.10 19.85
CA LEU A 45 -28.08 2.20 18.71
C LEU A 45 -27.88 0.74 19.10
N GLN A 46 -26.94 0.43 20.00
CA GLN A 46 -26.77 -0.92 20.50
C GLN A 46 -27.88 -1.32 21.48
N ILE A 47 -28.34 -0.43 22.35
CA ILE A 47 -29.40 -0.77 23.31
C ILE A 47 -30.73 -1.10 22.64
N THR A 48 -31.00 -0.60 21.42
CA THR A 48 -32.25 -0.94 20.71
C THR A 48 -32.41 -2.44 20.42
N SER A 49 -31.31 -3.20 20.36
CA SER A 49 -31.32 -4.67 20.18
C SER A 49 -31.23 -5.45 21.50
N LEU A 50 -31.45 -4.82 22.65
CA LEU A 50 -31.39 -5.48 23.96
C LEU A 50 -32.52 -6.52 24.09
N PRO A 51 -32.23 -7.77 24.50
CA PRO A 51 -33.25 -8.81 24.67
C PRO A 51 -34.21 -8.43 25.81
N GLY A 52 -35.49 -8.25 25.46
CA GLY A 52 -36.57 -7.96 26.40
C GLY A 52 -37.51 -9.15 26.61
N GLU A 53 -38.67 -8.89 27.21
CA GLU A 53 -39.70 -9.92 27.50
C GLU A 53 -40.25 -10.62 26.24
N LYS A 54 -40.19 -9.93 25.10
CA LYS A 54 -40.68 -10.44 23.80
C LYS A 54 -39.58 -11.06 22.94
N TYR A 55 -38.44 -11.42 23.54
CA TYR A 55 -37.33 -12.04 22.81
C TYR A 55 -37.67 -13.48 22.41
N SER A 56 -37.49 -13.87 21.15
CA SER A 56 -37.93 -15.18 20.67
C SER A 56 -36.97 -16.28 21.15
N VAL A 57 -37.51 -17.50 21.36
CA VAL A 57 -36.69 -18.69 21.64
C VAL A 57 -35.75 -19.02 20.47
N GLY A 58 -36.13 -18.68 19.24
CA GLY A 58 -35.30 -18.88 18.06
C GLY A 58 -34.05 -18.00 18.00
N ASP A 59 -34.05 -16.88 18.73
CA ASP A 59 -33.03 -15.86 18.63
C ASP A 59 -31.68 -16.27 19.25
N LYS A 60 -30.62 -15.54 18.88
CA LYS A 60 -29.22 -15.90 19.17
C LYS A 60 -28.92 -16.05 20.66
N TYR A 61 -29.41 -15.15 21.50
CA TYR A 61 -29.04 -15.10 22.92
C TYR A 61 -29.97 -15.91 23.84
N CYS A 62 -30.89 -16.71 23.28
CA CYS A 62 -31.71 -17.61 24.10
C CYS A 62 -31.00 -18.97 24.26
N LYS A 63 -30.65 -19.33 25.50
CA LYS A 63 -30.00 -20.62 25.81
C LYS A 63 -30.88 -21.82 25.45
N LEU A 64 -32.20 -21.71 25.62
CA LEU A 64 -33.15 -22.75 25.21
C LEU A 64 -33.16 -22.96 23.68
N GLY A 65 -32.98 -21.89 22.92
CA GLY A 65 -32.88 -21.96 21.46
C GLY A 65 -31.72 -22.82 20.99
N GLU A 66 -30.60 -22.82 21.72
CA GLU A 66 -29.46 -23.69 21.43
C GLU A 66 -29.81 -25.17 21.63
N GLY A 67 -30.55 -25.50 22.71
CA GLY A 67 -31.06 -26.84 22.96
C GLY A 67 -31.92 -27.36 21.79
N TYR A 68 -32.90 -26.57 21.35
CA TYR A 68 -33.74 -26.90 20.20
C TYR A 68 -32.94 -27.02 18.89
N ARG A 69 -31.95 -26.14 18.65
CA ARG A 69 -31.07 -26.25 17.48
C ARG A 69 -30.23 -27.53 17.49
N ASN A 70 -29.76 -27.96 18.66
CA ASN A 70 -29.02 -29.22 18.81
C ASN A 70 -29.93 -30.42 18.60
N GLU A 71 -31.15 -30.41 19.14
CA GLU A 71 -32.17 -31.45 18.93
C GLU A 71 -32.55 -31.57 17.45
N ARG A 72 -32.74 -30.44 16.76
CA ARG A 72 -32.96 -30.41 15.30
C ARG A 72 -31.81 -31.07 14.54
N ARG A 73 -30.56 -30.78 14.91
CA ARG A 73 -29.37 -31.37 14.27
C ARG A 73 -29.32 -32.89 14.47
N LEU A 74 -29.71 -33.39 15.65
CA LEU A 74 -29.80 -34.83 15.91
C LEU A 74 -30.88 -35.49 15.05
N LEU A 75 -32.04 -34.85 14.91
CA LEU A 75 -33.11 -35.33 14.04
C LEU A 75 -32.69 -35.33 12.55
N GLU A 76 -32.00 -34.29 12.09
CA GLU A 76 -31.44 -34.21 10.74
C GLU A 76 -30.45 -35.35 10.47
N ASN A 77 -29.51 -35.58 11.39
CA ASN A 77 -28.56 -36.71 11.29
C ASN A 77 -29.30 -38.05 11.26
N ALA A 78 -30.27 -38.27 12.14
CA ALA A 78 -31.07 -39.49 12.15
C ALA A 78 -31.87 -39.68 10.85
N ALA A 79 -32.41 -38.60 10.27
CA ALA A 79 -33.12 -38.64 8.99
C ALA A 79 -32.19 -39.12 7.85
N THR A 80 -30.93 -38.69 7.83
CA THR A 80 -29.96 -39.15 6.82
C THR A 80 -29.68 -40.66 6.95
N THR A 81 -29.54 -41.18 8.17
CA THR A 81 -29.37 -42.62 8.42
C THR A 81 -30.58 -43.42 7.96
N ILE A 82 -31.79 -43.00 8.35
CA ILE A 82 -33.04 -43.66 7.94
C ILE A 82 -33.20 -43.62 6.41
N GLN A 83 -32.81 -42.54 5.76
CA GLN A 83 -32.90 -42.42 4.30
C GLN A 83 -31.93 -43.35 3.58
N ASN A 84 -30.73 -43.59 4.13
CA ASN A 84 -29.79 -44.60 3.64
C ASN A 84 -30.35 -46.02 3.81
N GLU A 85 -31.04 -46.31 4.92
CA GLU A 85 -31.73 -47.59 5.13
C GLU A 85 -32.88 -47.81 4.14
N ILE A 86 -33.68 -46.77 3.88
CA ILE A 86 -34.73 -46.81 2.84
C ILE A 86 -34.12 -47.12 1.48
N TYR A 87 -33.02 -46.45 1.10
CA TYR A 87 -32.32 -46.72 -0.14
C TYR A 87 -31.84 -48.18 -0.21
N LYS A 88 -31.22 -48.69 0.86
CA LYS A 88 -30.73 -50.07 0.96
C LYS A 88 -31.85 -51.10 0.80
N TYR A 89 -32.95 -50.97 1.55
CA TYR A 89 -34.09 -51.90 1.52
C TYR A 89 -35.03 -51.72 0.32
N SER A 90 -34.91 -50.63 -0.43
CA SER A 90 -35.60 -50.44 -1.73
C SER A 90 -34.81 -51.01 -2.92
N SER A 91 -33.54 -51.37 -2.72
CA SER A 91 -32.66 -51.91 -3.75
C SER A 91 -33.05 -53.35 -4.14
N LYS A 92 -32.85 -53.71 -5.40
CA LYS A 92 -33.20 -55.03 -5.94
C LYS A 92 -32.48 -56.21 -5.26
N ILE A 93 -31.35 -55.95 -4.57
CA ILE A 93 -30.48 -56.96 -3.93
C ILE A 93 -30.87 -57.24 -2.48
N ASN A 94 -31.27 -56.22 -1.72
CA ASN A 94 -31.58 -56.31 -0.29
C ASN A 94 -33.04 -55.96 0.02
N TYR A 95 -33.95 -56.25 -0.91
CA TYR A 95 -35.36 -55.85 -0.79
C TYR A 95 -36.04 -56.54 0.40
N ASP A 96 -36.57 -55.74 1.32
CA ASP A 96 -37.33 -56.20 2.49
C ASP A 96 -38.51 -55.25 2.70
N ALA A 97 -39.73 -55.71 2.41
CA ALA A 97 -40.94 -54.89 2.43
C ALA A 97 -41.31 -54.43 3.85
N GLU A 98 -41.05 -55.26 4.87
CA GLU A 98 -41.38 -54.94 6.26
C GLU A 98 -40.43 -53.87 6.80
N LYS A 99 -39.11 -54.06 6.61
CA LYS A 99 -38.10 -53.08 7.02
C LYS A 99 -38.20 -51.77 6.24
N LEU A 100 -38.56 -51.83 4.95
CA LEU A 100 -38.79 -50.63 4.13
C LEU A 100 -39.97 -49.81 4.63
N ASN A 101 -41.09 -50.45 4.99
CA ASN A 101 -42.25 -49.75 5.53
C ASN A 101 -41.98 -49.16 6.91
N LEU A 102 -41.27 -49.90 7.77
CA LEU A 102 -40.85 -49.43 9.09
C LEU A 102 -39.90 -48.23 9.00
N ALA A 103 -38.92 -48.26 8.10
CA ALA A 103 -38.00 -47.13 7.88
C ALA A 103 -38.73 -45.89 7.30
N LYS A 104 -39.71 -46.07 6.40
CA LYS A 104 -40.56 -44.98 5.91
C LYS A 104 -41.41 -44.36 7.02
N GLU A 105 -41.93 -45.17 7.93
CA GLU A 105 -42.70 -44.71 9.09
C GLU A 105 -41.81 -43.94 10.08
N GLN A 106 -40.62 -44.44 10.39
CA GLN A 106 -39.63 -43.74 11.20
C GLN A 106 -39.23 -42.39 10.59
N LEU A 107 -39.06 -42.31 9.27
CA LEU A 107 -38.78 -41.05 8.59
C LEU A 107 -39.94 -40.05 8.73
N LYS A 108 -41.19 -40.52 8.68
CA LYS A 108 -42.37 -39.67 8.87
C LYS A 108 -42.42 -39.10 10.30
N ILE A 109 -42.13 -39.93 11.31
CA ILE A 109 -42.05 -39.50 12.72
C ILE A 109 -40.93 -38.48 12.92
N ASN A 110 -39.75 -38.74 12.34
CA ASN A 110 -38.62 -37.82 12.41
C ASN A 110 -38.96 -36.46 11.79
N LYS A 111 -39.58 -36.43 10.60
CA LYS A 111 -40.05 -35.20 9.94
C LYS A 111 -41.05 -34.42 10.80
N LEU A 112 -42.02 -35.10 11.42
CA LEU A 112 -42.95 -34.45 12.35
C LEU A 112 -42.23 -33.81 13.54
N GLY A 113 -41.18 -34.46 14.06
CA GLY A 113 -40.31 -33.90 15.09
C GLY A 113 -39.55 -32.66 14.62
N GLN A 114 -38.99 -32.69 13.41
CA GLN A 114 -38.33 -31.53 12.81
C GLN A 114 -39.29 -30.35 12.63
N ASP A 115 -40.49 -30.60 12.09
CA ASP A 115 -41.52 -29.58 11.88
C ASP A 115 -41.94 -28.94 13.21
N LYS A 116 -42.07 -29.74 14.28
CA LYS A 116 -42.38 -29.24 15.62
C LYS A 116 -41.29 -28.28 16.13
N ILE A 117 -40.03 -28.65 16.02
CA ILE A 117 -38.90 -27.81 16.47
C ILE A 117 -38.78 -26.56 15.62
N ASN A 118 -38.94 -26.68 14.30
CA ASN A 118 -38.92 -25.54 13.38
C ASN A 118 -40.04 -24.55 13.70
N ASN A 119 -41.24 -25.05 14.01
CA ASN A 119 -42.35 -24.20 14.45
C ASN A 119 -42.04 -23.47 15.76
N ILE A 120 -41.37 -24.12 16.71
CA ILE A 120 -40.94 -23.47 17.97
C ILE A 120 -39.89 -22.38 17.71
N LEU A 121 -38.88 -22.69 16.89
CA LEU A 121 -37.78 -21.76 16.57
C LEU A 121 -38.22 -20.59 15.68
N SER A 122 -39.25 -20.76 14.85
CA SER A 122 -39.77 -19.73 13.93
C SER A 122 -41.00 -19.00 14.49
N SER A 123 -41.57 -19.46 15.61
CA SER A 123 -42.75 -18.83 16.19
C SER A 123 -42.39 -17.52 16.87
N ASN A 124 -43.10 -16.46 16.49
CA ASN A 124 -43.04 -15.16 17.15
C ASN A 124 -43.81 -15.11 18.48
N ASN A 125 -44.52 -16.19 18.83
CA ASN A 125 -45.36 -16.27 20.03
C ASN A 125 -44.72 -17.09 21.15
N VAL A 126 -43.55 -17.70 20.91
CA VAL A 126 -42.81 -18.46 21.93
C VAL A 126 -41.62 -17.62 22.39
N PHE A 127 -41.76 -17.04 23.58
CA PHE A 127 -40.76 -16.15 24.16
C PHE A 127 -39.75 -16.88 25.06
N CYS A 128 -38.51 -16.42 25.02
CA CYS A 128 -37.45 -16.92 25.87
C CYS A 128 -37.67 -16.44 27.32
N PRO A 129 -37.66 -17.32 28.33
CA PRO A 129 -37.69 -16.90 29.73
C PRO A 129 -36.49 -16.00 30.05
N GLN A 130 -36.71 -14.92 30.82
CA GLN A 130 -35.66 -13.95 31.14
C GLN A 130 -34.41 -14.60 31.79
N SER A 131 -34.59 -15.64 32.59
CA SER A 131 -33.48 -16.39 33.23
C SER A 131 -32.62 -17.18 32.24
N GLN A 132 -33.12 -17.43 31.04
CA GLN A 132 -32.45 -18.19 29.97
C GLN A 132 -31.83 -17.28 28.91
N ILE A 133 -31.98 -15.97 29.03
CA ILE A 133 -31.35 -14.99 28.16
C ILE A 133 -29.88 -14.81 28.57
N ASP A 134 -28.97 -14.97 27.61
CA ASP A 134 -27.55 -14.70 27.80
C ASP A 134 -27.23 -13.20 27.62
N TYR A 135 -27.49 -12.42 28.66
CA TYR A 135 -27.13 -11.00 28.70
C TYR A 135 -25.61 -10.78 28.63
N THR A 136 -24.80 -11.72 29.13
CA THR A 136 -23.34 -11.59 29.15
C THR A 136 -22.78 -11.73 27.73
N GLY A 137 -23.26 -12.73 26.98
CA GLY A 137 -22.95 -12.89 25.55
C GLY A 137 -23.40 -11.68 24.73
N TRP A 138 -24.60 -11.16 25.00
CA TRP A 138 -25.11 -9.95 24.34
C TRP A 138 -24.18 -8.75 24.56
N TRP A 139 -23.84 -8.42 25.81
CA TRP A 139 -22.95 -7.29 26.13
C TRP A 139 -21.57 -7.46 25.50
N THR A 140 -21.01 -8.66 25.60
CA THR A 140 -19.70 -8.97 25.01
C THR A 140 -19.70 -8.72 23.51
N GLU A 141 -20.73 -9.21 22.80
CA GLU A 141 -20.85 -9.02 21.36
C GLU A 141 -21.05 -7.54 20.99
N HIS A 142 -21.98 -6.84 21.63
CA HIS A 142 -22.27 -5.43 21.33
C HIS A 142 -21.11 -4.48 21.71
N ASN A 143 -20.34 -4.82 22.74
CA ASN A 143 -19.09 -4.13 23.05
C ASN A 143 -18.06 -4.29 21.92
N LYS A 144 -18.00 -5.44 21.21
CA LYS A 144 -17.14 -5.58 20.01
C LYS A 144 -17.57 -4.60 18.91
N TYR A 145 -18.88 -4.48 18.65
CA TYR A 145 -19.42 -3.53 17.66
C TYR A 145 -19.04 -2.09 18.01
N MET A 146 -19.24 -1.67 19.25
CA MET A 146 -18.90 -0.32 19.69
C MET A 146 -17.39 -0.07 19.60
N PHE A 147 -16.56 -1.02 20.03
CA PHE A 147 -15.12 -0.91 19.95
C PHE A 147 -14.64 -0.76 18.50
N LEU A 148 -15.13 -1.59 17.58
CA LEU A 148 -14.79 -1.53 16.15
C LEU A 148 -15.28 -0.24 15.50
N ALA A 149 -16.51 0.18 15.78
CA ALA A 149 -17.08 1.41 15.24
C ALA A 149 -16.27 2.65 15.66
N LEU A 150 -15.90 2.74 16.94
CA LEU A 150 -15.02 3.81 17.45
C LEU A 150 -13.64 3.74 16.79
N THR A 151 -13.03 2.56 16.74
CA THR A 151 -11.71 2.34 16.14
C THR A 151 -11.68 2.79 14.67
N GLY A 152 -12.65 2.34 13.87
CA GLY A 152 -12.79 2.74 12.47
C GLY A 152 -13.04 4.25 12.33
N THR A 153 -13.92 4.80 13.17
CA THR A 153 -14.20 6.25 13.16
C THR A 153 -12.95 7.06 13.47
N PHE A 154 -12.14 6.66 14.45
CA PHE A 154 -10.89 7.35 14.78
C PHE A 154 -9.90 7.33 13.62
N VAL A 155 -9.73 6.18 12.96
CA VAL A 155 -8.90 6.04 11.76
C VAL A 155 -9.37 6.99 10.66
N PHE A 156 -10.65 6.97 10.30
CA PHE A 156 -11.20 7.80 9.23
C PHE A 156 -11.12 9.29 9.55
N VAL A 157 -11.56 9.69 10.74
CA VAL A 157 -11.62 11.09 11.16
C VAL A 157 -10.20 11.68 11.28
N LEU A 158 -9.26 10.97 11.91
CA LEU A 158 -7.89 11.47 12.04
C LEU A 158 -7.19 11.54 10.68
N LEU A 159 -7.26 10.48 9.87
CA LEU A 159 -6.50 10.44 8.62
C LEU A 159 -7.13 11.33 7.54
N ILE A 160 -8.44 11.23 7.29
CA ILE A 160 -9.09 11.97 6.20
C ILE A 160 -9.27 13.44 6.58
N ALA A 161 -9.97 13.72 7.68
CA ALA A 161 -10.29 15.10 8.05
C ALA A 161 -9.02 15.86 8.49
N GLY A 162 -8.08 15.21 9.17
CA GLY A 162 -6.80 15.83 9.51
C GLY A 162 -5.96 16.20 8.29
N THR A 163 -5.85 15.28 7.31
CA THR A 163 -5.18 15.56 6.02
C THR A 163 -5.84 16.74 5.30
N TYR A 164 -7.17 16.76 5.24
CA TYR A 164 -7.91 17.85 4.63
C TYR A 164 -7.59 19.21 5.29
N LEU A 165 -7.63 19.28 6.63
CA LEU A 165 -7.38 20.50 7.37
C LEU A 165 -5.96 21.03 7.17
N LEU A 166 -4.97 20.14 7.17
CA LEU A 166 -3.56 20.51 6.95
C LEU A 166 -3.33 21.07 5.55
N ILE A 167 -3.84 20.41 4.52
CA ILE A 167 -3.70 20.88 3.13
C ILE A 167 -4.43 22.20 2.97
N ASN A 168 -5.69 22.29 3.42
CA ASN A 168 -6.48 23.50 3.31
C ASN A 168 -5.82 24.69 4.02
N ASN A 169 -5.29 24.49 5.23
CA ASN A 169 -4.60 25.55 5.94
C ASN A 169 -3.34 26.01 5.21
N LEU A 170 -2.46 25.10 4.82
CA LEU A 170 -1.19 25.46 4.18
C LEU A 170 -1.43 26.13 2.82
N THR A 171 -2.38 25.61 2.02
CA THR A 171 -2.76 26.20 0.74
C THR A 171 -3.37 27.59 0.93
N GLN A 172 -4.18 27.82 1.97
CA GLN A 172 -4.71 29.15 2.26
C GLN A 172 -3.61 30.14 2.70
N GLU A 173 -2.66 29.69 3.51
CA GLU A 173 -1.53 30.54 3.94
C GLU A 173 -0.60 30.91 2.79
N GLU A 174 -0.35 29.98 1.85
CA GLU A 174 0.42 30.26 0.63
C GLU A 174 -0.35 31.24 -0.27
N ARG A 175 -1.67 31.09 -0.42
CA ARG A 175 -2.51 32.03 -1.19
C ARG A 175 -2.51 33.44 -0.63
N LYS A 176 -2.53 33.57 0.71
CA LYS A 176 -2.49 34.88 1.40
C LYS A 176 -1.07 35.47 1.44
N GLY A 177 -0.05 34.76 0.96
CA GLY A 177 1.36 35.16 1.08
C GLY A 177 1.93 35.05 2.50
N THR A 178 1.10 34.66 3.48
CA THR A 178 1.50 34.52 4.89
C THR A 178 2.55 33.45 5.13
N LEU A 179 2.59 32.40 4.28
CA LEU A 179 3.57 31.34 4.41
C LEU A 179 5.01 31.82 4.16
N ASN A 180 5.20 32.83 3.29
CA ASN A 180 6.52 33.42 3.05
C ASN A 180 7.06 34.15 4.28
N PHE A 181 6.20 34.83 5.05
CA PHE A 181 6.62 35.45 6.32
C PHE A 181 7.02 34.39 7.35
N ILE A 182 6.29 33.26 7.40
CA ILE A 182 6.63 32.14 8.30
C ILE A 182 7.99 31.52 7.92
N ARG A 183 8.28 31.38 6.62
CA ARG A 183 9.58 30.90 6.11
C ARG A 183 10.76 31.80 6.50
N LEU A 184 10.54 33.09 6.72
CA LEU A 184 11.56 34.05 7.14
C LEU A 184 11.71 34.15 8.67
N SER A 185 10.87 33.47 9.43
CA SER A 185 10.98 33.45 10.89
C SER A 185 12.25 32.72 11.34
N PRO A 186 12.84 33.07 12.50
CA PRO A 186 14.07 32.44 13.00
C PRO A 186 13.86 30.99 13.50
N GLN A 187 12.64 30.44 13.41
CA GLN A 187 12.34 29.08 13.86
C GLN A 187 12.84 28.05 12.84
N SER A 188 13.23 26.88 13.34
CA SER A 188 13.55 25.75 12.46
C SER A 188 12.33 25.32 11.66
N GLU A 189 12.55 24.88 10.41
CA GLU A 189 11.47 24.44 9.54
C GLU A 189 10.73 23.24 10.13
N SER A 190 11.46 22.35 10.81
CA SER A 190 10.90 21.20 11.51
C SER A 190 9.96 21.61 12.64
N SER A 191 10.33 22.61 13.45
CA SER A 191 9.47 23.15 14.52
C SER A 191 8.18 23.72 13.94
N ILE A 192 8.28 24.50 12.86
CA ILE A 192 7.12 25.10 12.19
C ILE A 192 6.17 24.02 11.67
N LEU A 193 6.70 23.04 10.94
CA LEU A 193 5.92 21.97 10.32
C LEU A 193 5.28 21.05 11.36
N LEU A 194 6.02 20.66 12.40
CA LEU A 194 5.49 19.87 13.52
C LEU A 194 4.43 20.64 14.31
N GLY A 195 4.65 21.93 14.55
CA GLY A 195 3.68 22.79 15.22
C GLY A 195 2.38 22.90 14.44
N LYS A 196 2.47 22.91 13.10
CA LYS A 196 1.30 22.83 12.21
C LYS A 196 0.60 21.48 12.27
N MET A 197 1.35 20.37 12.22
CA MET A 197 0.78 19.03 12.33
C MET A 197 -0.01 18.81 13.61
N LEU A 198 0.53 19.27 14.74
CA LEU A 198 -0.10 19.11 16.05
C LEU A 198 -1.20 20.15 16.30
N GLY A 199 -1.04 21.36 15.79
CA GLY A 199 -1.94 22.48 16.11
C GLY A 199 -3.15 22.61 15.18
N ILE A 200 -3.01 22.35 13.88
CA ILE A 200 -4.09 22.57 12.90
C ILE A 200 -5.29 21.63 13.13
N PRO A 201 -5.11 20.31 13.28
CA PRO A 201 -6.20 19.37 13.56
C PRO A 201 -6.51 19.24 15.06
N ILE A 202 -6.15 20.22 15.91
CA ILE A 202 -6.34 20.11 17.37
C ILE A 202 -7.78 19.81 17.80
N LEU A 203 -8.78 20.37 17.11
CA LEU A 203 -10.18 20.06 17.40
C LEU A 203 -10.52 18.61 17.09
N ILE A 204 -9.92 18.01 16.06
CA ILE A 204 -10.08 16.58 15.78
C ILE A 204 -9.43 15.74 16.89
N TYR A 205 -8.26 16.15 17.38
CA TYR A 205 -7.62 15.47 18.52
C TYR A 205 -8.44 15.56 19.80
N ILE A 206 -9.10 16.68 20.06
CA ILE A 206 -10.04 16.83 21.19
C ILE A 206 -11.24 15.90 20.98
N LEU A 207 -11.84 15.88 19.78
CA LEU A 207 -12.99 15.04 19.45
C LEU A 207 -12.71 13.55 19.72
N VAL A 208 -11.55 13.05 19.28
CA VAL A 208 -11.12 11.67 19.51
C VAL A 208 -10.70 11.49 20.97
N GLY A 209 -9.95 12.44 21.53
CA GLY A 209 -9.44 12.41 22.90
C GLY A 209 -10.55 12.24 23.94
N THR A 210 -11.69 12.91 23.76
CA THR A 210 -12.86 12.77 24.64
C THR A 210 -13.58 11.43 24.50
N ALA A 211 -13.36 10.69 23.40
CA ALA A 211 -13.92 9.36 23.18
C ALA A 211 -12.96 8.22 23.60
N ILE A 212 -11.68 8.52 23.90
CA ILE A 212 -10.70 7.54 24.38
C ILE A 212 -11.18 6.81 25.65
N PRO A 213 -11.72 7.49 26.69
CA PRO A 213 -12.19 6.79 27.89
C PRO A 213 -13.27 5.75 27.59
N PHE A 214 -14.23 6.08 26.72
CA PHE A 214 -15.28 5.15 26.32
C PHE A 214 -14.72 3.99 25.48
N HIS A 215 -13.83 4.28 24.53
CA HIS A 215 -13.13 3.25 23.75
C HIS A 215 -12.33 2.28 24.63
N ALA A 216 -11.60 2.82 25.62
CA ALA A 216 -10.84 2.03 26.58
C ALA A 216 -11.75 1.19 27.49
N PHE A 217 -12.84 1.77 28.00
CA PHE A 217 -13.83 1.05 28.81
C PHE A 217 -14.41 -0.15 28.07
N VAL A 218 -14.87 0.07 26.83
CA VAL A 218 -15.40 -1.00 25.99
C VAL A 218 -14.32 -2.03 25.67
N GLY A 219 -13.08 -1.62 25.38
CA GLY A 219 -11.97 -2.54 25.13
C GLY A 219 -11.61 -3.42 26.35
N LEU A 220 -11.57 -2.83 27.54
CA LEU A 220 -11.32 -3.55 28.79
C LEU A 220 -12.45 -4.54 29.11
N SER A 221 -13.70 -4.19 28.81
CA SER A 221 -14.84 -5.10 28.97
C SER A 221 -14.77 -6.36 28.09
N LEU A 222 -14.00 -6.30 26.99
CA LEU A 222 -13.74 -7.42 26.08
C LEU A 222 -12.53 -8.27 26.51
N GLY A 223 -11.89 -7.93 27.62
CA GLY A 223 -10.67 -8.60 28.11
C GLY A 223 -9.38 -8.17 27.41
N PHE A 224 -9.38 -7.07 26.65
CA PHE A 224 -8.14 -6.54 26.06
C PHE A 224 -7.27 -5.85 27.12
N ASN A 225 -5.96 -6.00 26.99
CA ASN A 225 -5.00 -5.34 27.89
C ASN A 225 -4.83 -3.86 27.50
N LEU A 226 -4.65 -2.97 28.50
CA LEU A 226 -4.27 -1.56 28.30
C LEU A 226 -3.05 -1.40 27.39
N ILE A 227 -2.11 -2.34 27.43
CA ILE A 227 -0.94 -2.34 26.55
C ILE A 227 -1.36 -2.45 25.08
N GLN A 228 -2.29 -3.35 24.74
CA GLN A 228 -2.77 -3.52 23.36
C GLN A 228 -3.49 -2.26 22.87
N ILE A 229 -4.33 -1.67 23.71
CA ILE A 229 -5.02 -0.41 23.41
C ILE A 229 -4.01 0.73 23.20
N SER A 230 -2.99 0.81 24.05
CA SER A 230 -1.92 1.82 23.92
C SER A 230 -1.10 1.64 22.65
N LEU A 231 -0.76 0.39 22.29
CA LEU A 231 -0.07 0.07 21.04
C LEU A 231 -0.90 0.44 19.81
N PHE A 232 -2.23 0.26 19.86
CA PHE A 232 -3.13 0.74 18.81
C PHE A 232 -3.00 2.26 18.60
N TYR A 233 -3.06 3.06 19.67
CA TYR A 233 -2.91 4.51 19.56
C TYR A 233 -1.50 4.93 19.11
N LEU A 234 -0.46 4.20 19.50
CA LEU A 234 0.90 4.41 19.03
C LEU A 234 0.99 4.23 17.50
N MET A 235 0.44 3.13 16.97
CA MET A 235 0.42 2.88 15.53
C MET A 235 -0.43 3.90 14.78
N LEU A 236 -1.60 4.25 15.32
CA LEU A 236 -2.45 5.27 14.73
C LEU A 236 -1.75 6.63 14.69
N GLY A 237 -1.00 6.99 15.74
CA GLY A 237 -0.17 8.18 15.78
C GLY A 237 0.93 8.19 14.72
N ALA A 238 1.64 7.07 14.56
CA ALA A 238 2.65 6.89 13.51
C ALA A 238 2.05 6.99 12.10
N CYS A 239 0.87 6.39 11.92
CA CYS A 239 0.10 6.47 10.68
C CYS A 239 -0.32 7.92 10.38
N CYS A 240 -0.85 8.65 11.37
CA CYS A 240 -1.18 10.07 11.25
C CYS A 240 0.05 10.90 10.87
N PHE A 241 1.19 10.68 11.53
CA PHE A 241 2.43 11.39 11.22
C PHE A 241 2.86 11.16 9.76
N PHE A 242 2.80 9.92 9.28
CA PHE A 242 3.10 9.58 7.89
C PHE A 242 2.17 10.28 6.89
N PHE A 243 0.84 10.14 7.05
CA PHE A 243 -0.12 10.75 6.14
C PHE A 243 -0.10 12.27 6.20
N TYR A 244 0.07 12.86 7.38
CA TYR A 244 0.17 14.31 7.55
C TYR A 244 1.46 14.86 6.93
N SER A 245 2.56 14.10 7.01
CA SER A 245 3.81 14.45 6.32
C SER A 245 3.59 14.51 4.81
N GLY A 246 2.94 13.47 4.27
CA GLY A 246 2.56 13.42 2.87
C GLY A 246 1.62 14.55 2.48
N ALA A 247 0.64 14.87 3.32
CA ALA A 247 -0.32 15.95 3.13
C ALA A 247 0.37 17.32 3.02
N LEU A 248 1.29 17.66 3.94
CA LEU A 248 2.03 18.91 3.88
C LEU A 248 2.95 18.98 2.65
N LEU A 249 3.60 17.86 2.29
CA LEU A 249 4.46 17.83 1.09
C LEU A 249 3.62 18.02 -0.18
N PHE A 250 2.50 17.30 -0.27
CA PHE A 250 1.54 17.46 -1.35
C PHE A 250 1.04 18.90 -1.43
N ALA A 251 0.74 19.53 -0.28
CA ALA A 251 0.31 20.92 -0.21
C ALA A 251 1.34 21.91 -0.80
N LEU A 252 2.64 21.69 -0.55
CA LEU A 252 3.74 22.53 -1.07
C LEU A 252 4.12 22.25 -2.54
N VAL A 253 3.88 21.05 -3.04
CA VAL A 253 4.26 20.65 -4.41
C VAL A 253 3.13 20.90 -5.42
N SER A 254 1.89 20.62 -5.06
CA SER A 254 0.76 20.65 -6.00
C SER A 254 0.08 22.02 -6.10
N GLN A 255 0.61 22.92 -6.91
CA GLN A 255 0.00 24.25 -7.11
C GLN A 255 -1.12 24.28 -8.19
N PHE A 256 -1.43 23.14 -8.80
CA PHE A 256 -2.20 23.05 -10.06
C PHE A 256 -3.72 23.24 -9.91
N TYR A 257 -4.31 22.99 -8.73
CA TYR A 257 -5.76 23.14 -8.52
C TYR A 257 -6.07 23.71 -7.14
N ARG A 258 -5.98 25.04 -7.04
CA ARG A 258 -6.02 25.78 -5.78
C ARG A 258 -7.13 25.28 -4.82
N GLY A 259 -8.40 25.33 -5.22
CA GLY A 259 -9.55 24.98 -4.37
C GLY A 259 -9.78 23.48 -4.16
N LEU A 260 -9.42 22.65 -5.14
CA LEU A 260 -9.66 21.19 -5.13
C LEU A 260 -8.55 20.42 -4.41
N GLN A 261 -7.40 21.04 -4.16
CA GLN A 261 -6.24 20.40 -3.55
C GLN A 261 -6.54 19.68 -2.22
N PRO A 262 -7.29 20.26 -1.25
CA PRO A 262 -7.60 19.55 0.00
C PRO A 262 -8.47 18.31 -0.24
N TRP A 263 -9.45 18.41 -1.14
CA TRP A 263 -10.34 17.31 -1.53
C TRP A 263 -9.59 16.17 -2.22
N LEU A 264 -8.68 16.51 -3.14
CA LEU A 264 -7.84 15.53 -3.83
C LEU A 264 -6.91 14.81 -2.85
N GLY A 265 -6.29 15.54 -1.91
CA GLY A 265 -5.40 14.94 -0.93
C GLY A 265 -6.14 14.03 0.06
N SER A 266 -7.24 14.49 0.66
CA SER A 266 -8.03 13.66 1.58
C SER A 266 -8.73 12.50 0.88
N GLY A 267 -9.21 12.71 -0.35
CA GLY A 267 -9.79 11.68 -1.20
C GLY A 267 -8.77 10.61 -1.60
N ALA A 268 -7.52 11.00 -1.88
CA ALA A 268 -6.45 10.05 -2.16
C ALA A 268 -6.12 9.17 -0.96
N VAL A 269 -6.12 9.72 0.27
CA VAL A 269 -5.97 8.92 1.50
C VAL A 269 -7.12 7.94 1.67
N MET A 270 -8.37 8.40 1.47
CA MET A 270 -9.54 7.52 1.55
C MET A 270 -9.50 6.39 0.50
N PHE A 271 -9.20 6.74 -0.75
CA PHE A 271 -9.08 5.79 -1.85
C PHE A 271 -7.95 4.79 -1.60
N PHE A 272 -6.81 5.25 -1.08
CA PHE A 272 -5.71 4.38 -0.68
C PHE A 272 -6.14 3.36 0.39
N LEU A 273 -6.77 3.82 1.47
CA LEU A 273 -7.25 2.93 2.54
C LEU A 273 -8.24 1.90 2.00
N TYR A 274 -9.19 2.33 1.15
CA TYR A 274 -10.18 1.44 0.55
C TYR A 274 -9.56 0.41 -0.41
N ILE A 275 -8.73 0.84 -1.36
CA ILE A 275 -8.15 -0.05 -2.38
C ILE A 275 -7.22 -1.07 -1.74
N ILE A 276 -6.34 -0.67 -0.82
CA ILE A 276 -5.42 -1.63 -0.20
C ILE A 276 -6.19 -2.64 0.64
N SER A 277 -7.20 -2.21 1.42
CA SER A 277 -8.05 -3.15 2.16
C SER A 277 -8.85 -4.08 1.24
N ALA A 278 -9.29 -3.61 0.07
CA ALA A 278 -10.02 -4.43 -0.90
C ALA A 278 -9.10 -5.42 -1.65
N THR A 279 -7.92 -4.98 -2.09
CA THR A 279 -6.96 -5.79 -2.86
C THR A 279 -6.31 -6.88 -2.01
N PHE A 280 -6.06 -6.61 -0.73
CA PHE A 280 -5.37 -7.55 0.17
C PHE A 280 -6.29 -8.13 1.26
N GLY A 281 -7.54 -8.42 0.89
CA GLY A 281 -8.56 -8.98 1.76
C GLY A 281 -8.22 -10.35 2.38
N THR A 282 -9.23 -11.00 2.94
CA THR A 282 -9.06 -12.26 3.68
C THR A 282 -8.46 -13.37 2.80
N GLY A 283 -7.32 -13.94 3.21
CA GLY A 283 -6.70 -15.11 2.57
C GLY A 283 -5.63 -14.81 1.51
N PHE A 284 -5.28 -13.55 1.27
CA PHE A 284 -4.14 -13.22 0.40
C PHE A 284 -2.81 -13.51 1.12
N PRO A 285 -1.94 -14.38 0.56
CA PRO A 285 -0.67 -14.72 1.20
C PRO A 285 0.26 -13.52 1.22
N LEU A 286 0.99 -13.33 2.34
CA LEU A 286 1.88 -12.17 2.54
C LEU A 286 3.31 -12.42 2.06
N ASN A 287 3.58 -13.45 1.27
CA ASN A 287 4.89 -13.77 0.73
C ASN A 287 5.22 -12.98 -0.56
N HIS A 288 4.94 -11.66 -0.56
CA HIS A 288 5.13 -10.83 -1.74
C HIS A 288 5.77 -9.46 -1.48
N ALA A 289 6.43 -8.91 -2.51
CA ALA A 289 7.12 -7.62 -2.43
C ALA A 289 6.20 -6.44 -2.06
N ALA A 290 4.89 -6.52 -2.32
CA ALA A 290 3.93 -5.45 -2.03
C ALA A 290 3.55 -5.31 -0.53
N VAL A 291 4.05 -6.16 0.37
CA VAL A 291 3.61 -6.14 1.78
C VAL A 291 3.84 -4.79 2.47
N TRP A 292 4.92 -4.08 2.13
CA TRP A 292 5.23 -2.78 2.73
C TRP A 292 4.08 -1.77 2.58
N ILE A 293 3.30 -1.83 1.50
CA ILE A 293 2.18 -0.90 1.28
C ILE A 293 0.96 -1.30 2.12
N LYS A 294 0.77 -2.61 2.32
CA LYS A 294 -0.31 -3.19 3.12
C LYS A 294 -0.15 -2.82 4.60
N ILE A 295 1.08 -2.91 5.12
CA ILE A 295 1.43 -2.53 6.50
C ILE A 295 1.14 -1.04 6.81
N LEU A 296 1.08 -0.17 5.80
CA LEU A 296 0.73 1.25 6.00
C LEU A 296 -0.76 1.46 6.37
N VAL A 297 -1.61 0.45 6.19
CA VAL A 297 -3.04 0.53 6.54
C VAL A 297 -3.24 0.07 7.99
N PRO A 298 -3.86 0.90 8.85
CA PRO A 298 -4.03 0.58 10.27
C PRO A 298 -5.00 -0.57 10.54
N TRP A 299 -5.78 -1.01 9.54
CA TRP A 299 -6.74 -2.12 9.67
C TRP A 299 -6.08 -3.44 10.04
N ASP A 300 -4.96 -3.79 9.42
CA ASP A 300 -4.26 -5.04 9.69
C ASP A 300 -3.65 -5.06 11.09
N SER A 301 -3.27 -3.88 11.57
CA SER A 301 -2.81 -3.70 12.95
C SER A 301 -3.91 -3.95 13.96
N ILE A 302 -5.16 -3.57 13.65
CA ILE A 302 -6.33 -3.84 14.49
C ILE A 302 -6.56 -5.36 14.59
N ILE A 303 -6.52 -6.08 13.46
CA ILE A 303 -6.70 -7.54 13.43
C ILE A 303 -5.60 -8.24 14.25
N TYR A 304 -4.35 -7.78 14.12
CA TYR A 304 -3.23 -8.35 14.86
C TYR A 304 -3.30 -8.06 16.37
N LEU A 305 -3.62 -6.82 16.77
CA LEU A 305 -3.68 -6.42 18.18
C LEU A 305 -4.89 -7.01 18.91
N PHE A 306 -6.00 -7.21 18.20
CA PHE A 306 -7.27 -7.63 18.76
C PHE A 306 -7.86 -8.84 18.01
N PRO A 307 -7.22 -10.03 18.11
CA PRO A 307 -7.58 -11.21 17.34
C PRO A 307 -9.02 -11.72 17.62
N ASN A 308 -9.58 -11.37 18.78
CA ASN A 308 -10.95 -11.76 19.18
C ASN A 308 -12.05 -10.90 18.51
N LEU A 309 -11.67 -9.86 17.75
CA LEU A 309 -12.59 -9.01 16.99
C LEU A 309 -12.90 -9.55 15.59
N SER A 310 -12.03 -10.40 15.01
CA SER A 310 -12.14 -10.82 13.60
C SER A 310 -13.15 -11.94 13.34
N SER A 311 -13.86 -12.45 14.36
CA SER A 311 -14.98 -13.40 14.21
C SER A 311 -16.23 -12.77 13.53
N PHE A 312 -16.12 -11.55 13.02
CA PHE A 312 -17.22 -10.76 12.49
C PHE A 312 -17.63 -11.18 11.06
N ASN A 313 -16.73 -11.85 10.32
CA ASN A 313 -17.01 -12.38 8.97
C ASN A 313 -17.37 -13.86 8.95
N SER A 314 -17.37 -14.56 10.10
CA SER A 314 -17.94 -15.91 10.14
C SER A 314 -19.47 -15.78 10.20
N VAL A 315 -20.08 -15.55 9.04
CA VAL A 315 -21.38 -16.16 8.80
C VAL A 315 -21.20 -17.63 9.15
N ASN A 316 -22.03 -18.15 10.07
CA ASN A 316 -22.06 -19.54 10.52
C ASN A 316 -22.43 -20.48 9.36
N TYR A 317 -21.58 -20.57 8.33
CA TYR A 317 -21.54 -21.72 7.43
C TYR A 317 -20.58 -22.74 8.05
N SER A 318 -20.97 -23.25 9.22
CA SER A 318 -20.41 -24.48 9.77
C SER A 318 -20.99 -25.64 8.96
N TYR A 319 -20.47 -25.85 7.75
CA TYR A 319 -20.67 -27.07 6.99
C TYR A 319 -19.36 -27.86 6.99
N SER A 320 -19.44 -29.14 7.37
CA SER A 320 -18.38 -30.16 7.39
C SER A 320 -17.19 -29.90 8.32
N GLY A 321 -17.04 -30.78 9.32
CA GLY A 321 -16.02 -30.73 10.38
C GLY A 321 -14.59 -31.07 9.95
N LEU A 322 -14.05 -30.40 8.93
CA LEU A 322 -12.66 -30.49 8.51
C LEU A 322 -12.19 -29.14 7.92
N MET A 323 -12.23 -28.07 8.71
CA MET A 323 -11.31 -26.93 8.53
C MET A 323 -11.37 -26.03 9.77
N ASP A 324 -10.21 -25.79 10.35
CA ASP A 324 -10.03 -25.00 11.56
C ASP A 324 -10.46 -23.54 11.28
N SER A 325 -11.43 -23.05 12.04
CA SER A 325 -12.01 -21.69 11.97
C SER A 325 -11.05 -20.56 12.39
N SER A 326 -9.75 -20.75 12.15
CA SER A 326 -8.73 -19.74 12.37
C SER A 326 -8.83 -18.65 11.30
N ASN A 327 -8.88 -17.39 11.72
CA ASN A 327 -8.97 -16.24 10.83
C ASN A 327 -7.79 -16.23 9.84
N SER A 328 -8.04 -16.55 8.57
CA SER A 328 -7.01 -16.68 7.53
C SER A 328 -6.06 -15.48 7.49
N MET A 329 -6.57 -14.26 7.70
CA MET A 329 -5.77 -13.04 7.74
C MET A 329 -4.80 -12.94 8.92
N LEU A 330 -5.24 -13.28 10.14
CA LEU A 330 -4.37 -13.25 11.33
C LEU A 330 -3.24 -14.28 11.19
N THR A 331 -3.59 -15.47 10.72
CA THR A 331 -2.64 -16.55 10.45
C THR A 331 -1.58 -16.13 9.43
N GLU A 332 -1.96 -15.40 8.37
CA GLU A 332 -1.00 -14.88 7.40
C GLU A 332 -0.12 -13.76 7.98
N LEU A 333 -0.66 -12.84 8.79
CA LEU A 333 0.13 -11.82 9.47
C LEU A 333 1.14 -12.42 10.47
N GLN A 334 0.78 -13.50 11.15
CA GLN A 334 1.68 -14.22 12.06
C GLN A 334 2.82 -14.94 11.34
N LYS A 335 2.59 -15.35 10.08
CA LYS A 335 3.62 -15.94 9.22
C LYS A 335 4.55 -14.92 8.57
N LEU A 336 4.26 -13.62 8.68
CA LEU A 336 5.02 -12.58 7.99
C LEU A 336 6.51 -12.63 8.33
N GLN A 337 7.36 -12.60 7.31
CA GLN A 337 8.81 -12.55 7.45
C GLN A 337 9.43 -11.38 6.69
N PHE A 338 10.63 -10.97 7.11
CA PHE A 338 11.45 -9.98 6.43
C PHE A 338 12.89 -10.52 6.36
N PHE A 339 13.40 -10.82 5.15
CA PHE A 339 14.65 -11.57 4.96
C PHE A 339 14.72 -12.84 5.81
N PHE A 340 13.68 -13.68 5.74
CA PHE A 340 13.51 -14.90 6.55
C PHE A 340 13.41 -14.70 8.07
N ILE A 341 13.49 -13.46 8.57
CA ILE A 341 13.30 -13.16 9.99
C ILE A 341 11.78 -13.14 10.26
N PRO A 342 11.26 -13.96 11.20
CA PRO A 342 9.83 -14.11 11.44
C PRO A 342 9.25 -12.93 12.26
N VAL A 343 9.23 -11.74 11.66
CA VAL A 343 8.77 -10.50 12.29
C VAL A 343 7.29 -10.54 12.70
N GLY A 344 6.46 -11.30 12.00
CA GLY A 344 5.03 -11.48 12.30
C GLY A 344 4.73 -12.40 13.48
N SER A 345 5.69 -13.25 13.87
CA SER A 345 5.46 -14.29 14.90
C SER A 345 5.21 -13.75 16.29
N THR A 346 5.69 -12.52 16.57
CA THR A 346 5.56 -11.87 17.87
C THR A 346 4.90 -10.51 17.72
N LEU A 347 4.13 -10.12 18.75
CA LEU A 347 3.48 -8.81 18.78
C LEU A 347 4.50 -7.67 18.63
N PHE A 348 5.59 -7.72 19.40
CA PHE A 348 6.62 -6.69 19.33
C PHE A 348 7.29 -6.65 17.95
N GLY A 349 7.54 -7.81 17.32
CA GLY A 349 8.09 -7.88 15.97
C GLY A 349 7.20 -7.20 14.94
N PHE A 350 5.90 -7.49 14.97
CA PHE A 350 4.92 -6.90 14.03
C PHE A 350 4.79 -5.39 14.22
N ILE A 351 4.70 -4.92 15.47
CA ILE A 351 4.64 -3.48 15.78
C ILE A 351 5.95 -2.79 15.35
N ALA A 352 7.10 -3.40 15.63
CA ALA A 352 8.40 -2.82 15.29
C ALA A 352 8.59 -2.68 13.77
N ILE A 353 8.28 -3.72 12.98
CA ILE A 353 8.40 -3.63 11.52
C ILE A 353 7.43 -2.60 10.94
N SER A 354 6.23 -2.48 11.52
CA SER A 354 5.24 -1.51 11.10
C SER A 354 5.67 -0.07 11.40
N LEU A 355 6.16 0.20 12.61
CA LEU A 355 6.69 1.51 12.99
C LEU A 355 7.94 1.88 12.18
N ALA A 356 8.82 0.92 11.92
CA ALA A 356 9.99 1.11 11.05
C ALA A 356 9.56 1.49 9.63
N ASN A 357 8.53 0.85 9.08
CA ASN A 357 7.98 1.16 7.76
C ASN A 357 7.38 2.59 7.72
N PHE A 358 6.56 2.97 8.71
CA PHE A 358 6.06 4.36 8.82
C PHE A 358 7.20 5.38 8.95
N GLY A 359 8.19 5.09 9.81
CA GLY A 359 9.33 5.96 10.04
C GLY A 359 10.19 6.14 8.78
N PHE A 360 10.45 5.06 8.05
CA PHE A 360 11.20 5.07 6.80
C PHE A 360 10.58 6.02 5.77
N TRP A 361 9.29 5.85 5.49
CA TRP A 361 8.64 6.69 4.49
C TRP A 361 8.44 8.12 4.96
N SER A 362 8.12 8.32 6.25
CA SER A 362 8.01 9.66 6.83
C SER A 362 9.33 10.41 6.74
N TYR A 363 10.46 9.75 6.99
CA TYR A 363 11.80 10.34 6.85
C TYR A 363 12.05 10.87 5.42
N TRP A 364 11.78 10.06 4.39
CA TRP A 364 11.98 10.47 3.00
C TRP A 364 11.04 11.58 2.56
N ILE A 365 9.79 11.55 3.02
CA ILE A 365 8.85 12.67 2.84
C ILE A 365 9.39 13.94 3.51
N TRP A 366 9.97 13.82 4.70
CA TRP A 366 10.51 14.96 5.44
C TRP A 366 11.71 15.61 4.75
N GLN A 367 12.59 14.82 4.13
CA GLN A 367 13.68 15.35 3.29
C GLN A 367 13.13 16.26 2.18
N GLY A 368 12.02 15.83 1.56
CA GLY A 368 11.29 16.62 0.58
C GLY A 368 10.66 17.88 1.16
N LEU A 369 10.01 17.72 2.30
CA LEU A 369 9.23 18.76 2.96
C LEU A 369 10.11 19.94 3.41
N LEU A 370 11.20 19.65 4.13
CA LEU A 370 12.12 20.68 4.62
C LEU A 370 12.72 21.50 3.45
N ARG A 371 13.09 20.80 2.37
CA ARG A 371 13.72 21.42 1.20
C ARG A 371 12.75 22.31 0.42
N ARG A 372 11.52 21.83 0.19
CA ARG A 372 10.46 22.60 -0.47
C ARG A 372 9.90 23.73 0.38
N PHE A 373 9.87 23.55 1.71
CA PHE A 373 9.46 24.59 2.64
C PHE A 373 10.46 25.76 2.62
N ARG A 374 11.77 25.48 2.68
CA ARG A 374 12.82 26.49 2.62
C ARG A 374 12.89 27.19 1.26
N ASN A 375 12.79 26.43 0.16
CA ASN A 375 12.87 26.97 -1.18
C ASN A 375 11.78 26.38 -2.10
N PRO A 376 10.74 27.15 -2.44
CA PRO A 376 9.66 26.74 -3.34
C PRO A 376 10.10 26.41 -4.77
N ASN A 377 11.33 26.77 -5.17
CA ASN A 377 11.87 26.50 -6.50
C ASN A 377 12.92 25.37 -6.50
N ALA A 378 13.28 24.82 -5.34
CA ALA A 378 14.20 23.69 -5.27
C ALA A 378 13.52 22.37 -5.71
N THR A 379 14.30 21.43 -6.23
CA THR A 379 13.84 20.04 -6.41
C THR A 379 13.38 19.47 -5.07
N VAL A 380 12.39 18.57 -5.07
CA VAL A 380 11.86 17.99 -3.82
C VAL A 380 12.96 17.26 -3.06
N ILE A 381 13.64 16.34 -3.73
CA ILE A 381 14.82 15.65 -3.18
C ILE A 381 16.07 15.98 -4.00
N SER A 382 17.24 15.80 -3.39
CA SER A 382 18.52 15.89 -4.11
C SER A 382 18.80 14.63 -4.92
N LYS A 383 19.73 14.72 -5.87
CA LYS A 383 20.19 13.54 -6.62
C LYS A 383 20.81 12.49 -5.70
N VAL A 384 21.64 12.90 -4.75
CA VAL A 384 22.26 12.00 -3.77
C VAL A 384 21.22 11.32 -2.89
N GLN A 385 20.23 12.07 -2.43
CA GLN A 385 19.10 11.53 -1.66
C GLN A 385 18.31 10.51 -2.46
N SER A 386 18.15 10.72 -3.78
CA SER A 386 17.46 9.74 -4.64
C SER A 386 18.18 8.39 -4.71
N TYR A 387 19.51 8.36 -4.76
CA TYR A 387 20.27 7.10 -4.79
C TYR A 387 20.06 6.29 -3.52
N TRP A 388 20.10 6.95 -2.37
CA TRP A 388 19.84 6.33 -1.07
C TRP A 388 18.38 5.89 -0.92
N LEU A 389 17.41 6.67 -1.42
CA LEU A 389 16.00 6.29 -1.43
C LEU A 389 15.79 5.03 -2.28
N VAL A 390 16.36 4.98 -3.48
CA VAL A 390 16.22 3.82 -4.37
C VAL A 390 16.88 2.58 -3.76
N ALA A 391 18.11 2.71 -3.24
CA ALA A 391 18.82 1.60 -2.62
C ALA A 391 18.06 1.02 -1.42
N SER A 392 17.60 1.89 -0.52
CA SER A 392 16.83 1.47 0.65
C SER A 392 15.45 0.90 0.30
N PHE A 393 14.80 1.42 -0.75
CA PHE A 393 13.57 0.83 -1.26
C PHE A 393 13.79 -0.58 -1.87
N GLN A 394 14.93 -0.83 -2.53
CA GLN A 394 15.25 -2.19 -2.96
C GLN A 394 15.37 -3.15 -1.77
N VAL A 395 15.97 -2.71 -0.65
CA VAL A 395 16.05 -3.54 0.58
C VAL A 395 14.66 -3.91 1.08
N ILE A 396 13.69 -2.99 1.04
CA ILE A 396 12.31 -3.26 1.45
C ILE A 396 11.63 -4.26 0.50
N LEU A 397 11.71 -4.04 -0.82
CA LEU A 397 11.08 -4.91 -1.81
C LEU A 397 11.61 -6.34 -1.75
N TRP A 398 12.93 -6.50 -1.70
CA TRP A 398 13.57 -7.80 -1.60
C TRP A 398 13.39 -8.43 -0.21
N GLY A 399 13.39 -7.65 0.85
CA GLY A 399 13.17 -8.14 2.21
C GLY A 399 11.80 -8.80 2.40
N PHE A 400 10.74 -8.21 1.84
CA PHE A 400 9.40 -8.84 1.84
C PHE A 400 9.22 -9.91 0.76
N THR A 401 10.11 -10.02 -0.21
CA THR A 401 10.10 -11.13 -1.19
C THR A 401 10.70 -12.40 -0.58
N LEU A 402 11.78 -12.25 0.18
CA LEU A 402 12.56 -13.34 0.76
C LEU A 402 11.95 -13.80 2.09
N GLN A 403 11.00 -14.73 2.01
CA GLN A 403 10.29 -15.29 3.17
C GLN A 403 10.23 -16.81 3.05
N HIS A 404 10.30 -17.57 4.13
CA HIS A 404 10.09 -19.01 4.08
C HIS A 404 8.59 -19.29 3.89
N SER A 405 8.17 -19.68 2.69
CA SER A 405 6.78 -20.08 2.47
C SER A 405 6.71 -21.59 2.35
N ILE A 406 5.79 -22.20 3.09
CA ILE A 406 5.39 -23.62 2.98
C ILE A 406 4.57 -23.81 1.69
N ASN A 407 4.97 -23.18 0.59
CA ASN A 407 4.45 -23.49 -0.73
C ASN A 407 5.29 -24.64 -1.23
N SER A 408 4.93 -25.81 -0.73
CA SER A 408 5.50 -27.09 -1.11
C SER A 408 5.40 -27.27 -2.62
N TYR A 409 6.54 -27.24 -3.32
CA TYR A 409 6.65 -27.86 -4.64
C TYR A 409 6.45 -29.36 -4.49
N TYR A 410 5.60 -29.94 -5.33
CA TYR A 410 5.42 -31.39 -5.46
C TYR A 410 5.82 -31.78 -6.87
N PRO A 411 6.80 -32.67 -7.06
CA PRO A 411 7.13 -33.16 -8.39
C PRO A 411 5.90 -33.83 -9.03
N HIS A 412 5.69 -33.58 -10.32
CA HIS A 412 4.52 -34.04 -11.08
C HIS A 412 4.30 -35.57 -11.02
N THR A 413 5.33 -36.34 -10.70
CA THR A 413 5.29 -37.80 -10.56
C THR A 413 4.74 -38.30 -9.22
N GLU A 414 4.68 -37.46 -8.18
CA GLU A 414 4.31 -37.87 -6.81
C GLU A 414 2.95 -37.33 -6.33
N TYR A 415 2.22 -36.60 -7.18
CA TYR A 415 0.91 -36.03 -6.82
C TYR A 415 -0.10 -37.10 -6.36
N SER A 416 0.01 -38.32 -6.90
CA SER A 416 -0.81 -39.48 -6.53
C SER A 416 -0.42 -40.11 -5.18
N TYR A 417 0.83 -39.94 -4.71
CA TYR A 417 1.34 -40.58 -3.49
C TYR A 417 1.02 -39.79 -2.20
N LYS A 418 0.69 -38.50 -2.36
CA LYS A 418 0.44 -37.55 -1.27
C LYS A 418 -0.80 -37.87 -0.41
N LYS A 419 -1.77 -38.64 -0.94
CA LYS A 419 -2.94 -39.04 -0.15
C LYS A 419 -2.61 -40.10 0.93
N VAL A 420 -1.40 -40.66 0.92
CA VAL A 420 -1.04 -41.85 1.72
C VAL A 420 0.08 -41.61 2.75
N THR A 421 1.05 -40.69 2.53
CA THR A 421 2.30 -40.68 3.34
C THR A 421 2.72 -39.37 4.01
N GLY A 422 1.92 -38.29 4.02
CA GLY A 422 2.21 -37.12 4.85
C GLY A 422 3.49 -36.34 4.52
N PHE A 423 3.98 -36.41 3.28
CA PHE A 423 5.21 -35.74 2.85
C PHE A 423 5.01 -34.21 2.68
N SER A 424 5.86 -33.41 3.33
CA SER A 424 5.93 -31.95 3.17
C SER A 424 6.78 -31.58 1.97
N GLY A 425 6.24 -30.87 0.97
CA GLY A 425 7.03 -30.52 -0.22
C GLY A 425 8.10 -29.47 0.03
N PHE A 426 9.00 -29.33 -0.95
CA PHE A 426 10.29 -28.67 -0.80
C PHE A 426 10.21 -27.15 -0.94
N PHE A 427 11.15 -26.45 -0.29
CA PHE A 427 11.34 -25.01 -0.40
C PHE A 427 12.31 -24.69 -1.54
N ASP A 428 11.88 -23.86 -2.50
CA ASP A 428 12.71 -23.33 -3.57
C ASP A 428 12.61 -21.80 -3.60
N LEU A 429 13.78 -21.14 -3.54
CA LEU A 429 13.87 -19.69 -3.54
C LEU A 429 13.41 -19.06 -4.86
N ASN A 430 13.66 -19.72 -5.99
CA ASN A 430 13.31 -19.21 -7.31
C ASN A 430 11.78 -19.16 -7.49
N GLN A 431 11.04 -20.12 -6.93
CA GLN A 431 9.58 -20.12 -6.93
C GLN A 431 8.97 -18.91 -6.21
N GLN A 432 9.70 -18.28 -5.30
CA GLN A 432 9.24 -17.09 -4.60
C GLN A 432 9.63 -15.81 -5.32
N ILE A 433 10.85 -15.76 -5.85
CA ILE A 433 11.37 -14.55 -6.50
C ILE A 433 10.61 -14.29 -7.81
N ILE A 434 10.40 -15.32 -8.64
CA ILE A 434 9.85 -15.17 -10.00
C ILE A 434 8.48 -14.48 -10.02
N PRO A 435 7.47 -14.92 -9.24
CA PRO A 435 6.17 -14.22 -9.19
C PRO A 435 6.29 -12.78 -8.67
N ASN A 436 7.26 -12.53 -7.78
CA ASN A 436 7.51 -11.23 -7.19
C ASN A 436 8.25 -10.25 -8.11
N LEU A 437 8.98 -10.73 -9.13
CA LEU A 437 9.69 -9.86 -10.07
C LEU A 437 8.75 -8.88 -10.78
N PHE A 438 7.53 -9.31 -11.12
CA PHE A 438 6.53 -8.42 -11.73
C PHE A 438 6.13 -7.29 -10.78
N VAL A 439 5.91 -7.61 -9.50
CA VAL A 439 5.55 -6.64 -8.46
C VAL A 439 6.71 -5.67 -8.20
N ILE A 440 7.93 -6.19 -8.10
CA ILE A 440 9.17 -5.40 -7.96
C ILE A 440 9.32 -4.45 -9.15
N LEU A 441 9.16 -4.95 -10.38
CA LEU A 441 9.25 -4.15 -11.60
C LEU A 441 8.19 -3.04 -11.62
N PHE A 442 6.94 -3.36 -11.27
CA PHE A 442 5.85 -2.38 -11.20
C PHE A 442 6.20 -1.22 -10.26
N PHE A 443 6.58 -1.51 -9.02
CA PHE A 443 6.93 -0.45 -8.06
C PHE A 443 8.18 0.33 -8.46
N ASN A 444 9.15 -0.33 -9.09
CA ASN A 444 10.35 0.33 -9.61
C ASN A 444 10.04 1.28 -10.78
N ILE A 445 9.13 0.92 -11.69
CA ILE A 445 8.66 1.82 -12.74
C ILE A 445 7.95 3.03 -12.12
N VAL A 446 7.07 2.83 -11.13
CA VAL A 446 6.39 3.92 -10.41
C VAL A 446 7.41 4.84 -9.72
N LEU A 447 8.41 4.28 -9.02
CA LEU A 447 9.45 5.06 -8.36
C LEU A 447 10.29 5.86 -9.36
N LEU A 448 10.79 5.23 -10.43
CA LEU A 448 11.67 5.88 -11.40
C LEU A 448 10.94 6.95 -12.22
N THR A 449 9.67 6.75 -12.56
CA THR A 449 8.83 7.78 -13.21
C THR A 449 8.60 8.97 -12.27
N GLY A 450 8.29 8.71 -10.99
CA GLY A 450 8.20 9.74 -9.95
C GLY A 450 9.51 10.51 -9.76
N LEU A 451 10.65 9.82 -9.72
CA LEU A 451 11.98 10.46 -9.62
C LEU A 451 12.31 11.29 -10.86
N THR A 452 11.94 10.82 -12.05
CA THR A 452 12.13 11.59 -13.30
C THR A 452 11.38 12.92 -13.23
N ILE A 453 10.16 12.90 -12.72
CA ILE A 453 9.35 14.10 -12.48
C ILE A 453 10.01 15.04 -11.45
N ILE A 454 10.48 14.48 -10.33
CA ILE A 454 10.95 15.25 -9.18
C ILE A 454 12.36 15.84 -9.39
N LEU A 455 13.25 15.08 -10.02
CA LEU A 455 14.67 15.41 -10.19
C LEU A 455 14.95 16.22 -11.45
N SER A 456 14.05 16.24 -12.44
CA SER A 456 14.30 16.96 -13.69
C SER A 456 14.12 18.46 -13.52
N PRO A 457 15.21 19.26 -13.57
CA PRO A 457 15.12 20.70 -13.43
C PRO A 457 14.40 21.35 -14.61
N GLN A 458 13.74 22.46 -14.33
CA GLN A 458 13.12 23.30 -15.35
C GLN A 458 14.16 24.10 -16.15
N ARG A 459 13.76 24.61 -17.33
CA ARG A 459 14.62 25.38 -18.23
C ARG A 459 15.48 26.45 -17.55
N GLN A 460 14.90 27.29 -16.70
CA GLN A 460 15.62 28.39 -16.04
C GLN A 460 16.76 27.86 -15.17
N THR A 461 16.50 26.86 -14.34
CA THR A 461 17.51 26.23 -13.48
C THR A 461 18.66 25.63 -14.29
N VAL A 462 18.34 24.98 -15.43
CA VAL A 462 19.34 24.41 -16.33
C VAL A 462 20.14 25.49 -17.04
N GLN A 463 19.51 26.61 -17.43
CA GLN A 463 20.19 27.76 -18.04
C GLN A 463 21.17 28.42 -17.07
N ASP A 464 20.75 28.62 -15.83
CA ASP A 464 21.62 29.18 -14.78
C ASP A 464 22.80 28.25 -14.54
N TRP A 465 22.55 26.95 -14.42
CA TRP A 465 23.61 25.95 -14.29
C TRP A 465 24.59 26.01 -15.47
N ALA A 466 24.09 26.02 -16.71
CA ALA A 466 24.92 26.06 -17.91
C ALA A 466 25.76 27.34 -17.99
N ARG A 467 25.24 28.49 -17.53
CA ARG A 467 25.93 29.79 -17.52
C ARG A 467 27.06 29.86 -16.48
N TYR A 468 26.83 29.37 -15.26
CA TYR A 468 27.83 29.45 -14.19
C TYR A 468 28.88 28.33 -14.28
N HIS A 469 28.54 27.20 -14.92
CA HIS A 469 29.47 26.10 -15.13
C HIS A 469 30.67 26.51 -16.00
N THR A 470 30.44 27.23 -17.10
CA THR A 470 31.51 27.70 -18.03
C THR A 470 32.48 28.69 -17.40
N VAL A 471 32.05 29.45 -16.38
CA VAL A 471 32.90 30.42 -15.68
C VAL A 471 33.75 29.76 -14.60
N SER A 472 33.24 28.72 -13.93
CA SER A 472 33.96 28.05 -12.84
C SER A 472 35.06 27.09 -13.29
N SER A 473 34.96 26.52 -14.50
CA SER A 473 35.92 25.53 -15.03
C SER A 473 37.30 26.09 -15.38
N SER A 474 37.47 27.42 -15.43
CA SER A 474 38.76 28.05 -15.74
C SER A 474 39.68 28.24 -14.52
N SER A 475 39.22 27.97 -13.29
CA SER A 475 39.91 28.43 -12.06
C SER A 475 40.32 27.36 -11.03
N ARG A 476 40.08 26.05 -11.25
CA ARG A 476 40.38 25.02 -10.24
C ARG A 476 41.14 23.81 -10.80
N GLN A 477 42.38 23.61 -10.34
CA GLN A 477 43.24 22.46 -10.67
C GLN A 477 42.91 21.26 -9.77
N GLY A 478 42.48 20.15 -10.39
CA GLY A 478 42.37 18.83 -9.77
C GLY A 478 41.61 17.84 -10.65
N TRP A 479 42.21 16.71 -11.01
CA TRP A 479 41.64 15.73 -11.96
C TRP A 479 40.26 15.19 -11.53
N TRP A 480 40.06 14.90 -10.23
CA TRP A 480 38.77 14.52 -9.64
C TRP A 480 37.78 15.68 -9.43
N LYS A 481 38.24 16.93 -9.54
CA LYS A 481 37.41 18.14 -9.39
C LYS A 481 36.94 18.72 -10.74
N ASN A 482 37.38 18.14 -11.86
CA ASN A 482 37.12 18.63 -13.23
C ASN A 482 36.22 17.71 -14.07
N SER A 483 35.60 16.66 -13.51
CA SER A 483 34.82 15.72 -14.32
C SER A 483 33.35 16.16 -14.47
N LYS A 484 32.95 16.42 -15.72
CA LYS A 484 31.54 16.68 -16.12
C LYS A 484 30.56 15.62 -15.60
N LEU A 485 31.05 14.40 -15.40
CA LEU A 485 30.28 13.27 -14.87
C LEU A 485 29.88 13.48 -13.40
N ARG A 486 30.79 14.00 -12.57
CA ARG A 486 30.50 14.30 -11.16
C ARG A 486 29.39 15.34 -11.03
N ASP A 487 29.45 16.38 -11.84
CA ASP A 487 28.42 17.43 -11.84
C ASP A 487 27.07 16.93 -12.37
N LEU A 488 27.06 16.04 -13.36
CA LEU A 488 25.83 15.41 -13.85
C LEU A 488 25.15 14.55 -12.77
N LEU A 489 25.96 13.82 -11.99
CA LEU A 489 25.48 12.86 -10.99
C LEU A 489 25.16 13.50 -9.64
N LEU A 490 25.87 14.55 -9.22
CA LEU A 490 25.73 15.09 -7.87
C LEU A 490 25.01 16.44 -7.82
N THR A 491 25.11 17.27 -8.87
CA THR A 491 24.62 18.65 -8.82
C THR A 491 23.13 18.72 -9.14
N ASP A 492 22.33 19.24 -8.20
CA ASP A 492 20.86 19.28 -8.30
C ASP A 492 20.33 20.14 -9.46
N LYS A 493 21.11 21.14 -9.91
CA LYS A 493 20.71 22.03 -11.02
C LYS A 493 21.05 21.47 -12.41
N SER A 494 21.87 20.41 -12.48
CA SER A 494 22.28 19.83 -13.75
C SER A 494 21.22 18.88 -14.31
N ILE A 495 21.32 18.57 -15.60
CA ILE A 495 20.44 17.64 -16.32
C ILE A 495 20.22 16.33 -15.53
N SER A 496 18.98 15.85 -15.44
CA SER A 496 18.62 14.67 -14.62
C SER A 496 19.04 13.33 -15.21
N VAL A 497 19.33 13.26 -16.52
CA VAL A 497 19.60 12.01 -17.26
C VAL A 497 20.62 11.11 -16.54
N GLY A 498 21.76 11.66 -16.09
CA GLY A 498 22.77 10.88 -15.37
C GLY A 498 22.29 10.35 -14.01
N ALA A 499 21.51 11.14 -13.28
CA ALA A 499 21.00 10.71 -11.99
C ALA A 499 19.96 9.60 -12.13
N ILE A 500 19.09 9.68 -13.13
CA ILE A 500 18.14 8.60 -13.39
C ILE A 500 18.87 7.34 -13.88
N ALA A 501 19.93 7.46 -14.68
CA ALA A 501 20.75 6.31 -15.08
C ALA A 501 21.34 5.57 -13.87
N LEU A 502 21.87 6.31 -12.89
CA LEU A 502 22.42 5.69 -11.68
C LEU A 502 21.34 5.05 -10.81
N ASN A 503 20.19 5.73 -10.61
CA ASN A 503 19.05 5.15 -9.91
C ASN A 503 18.56 3.86 -10.58
N LEU A 504 18.45 3.85 -11.91
CA LEU A 504 18.07 2.68 -12.69
C LEU A 504 19.07 1.53 -12.52
N GLY A 505 20.37 1.83 -12.49
CA GLY A 505 21.41 0.83 -12.20
C GLY A 505 21.27 0.21 -10.80
N ILE A 506 21.04 1.03 -9.77
CA ILE A 506 20.81 0.57 -8.39
C ILE A 506 19.57 -0.34 -8.33
N THR A 507 18.48 0.05 -9.01
CA THR A 507 17.25 -0.72 -9.10
C THR A 507 17.44 -2.10 -9.74
N LEU A 508 18.23 -2.18 -10.82
CA LEU A 508 18.43 -3.43 -11.56
C LEU A 508 19.47 -4.35 -10.92
N ALA A 509 20.37 -3.82 -10.09
CA ALA A 509 21.48 -4.59 -9.52
C ALA A 509 21.03 -5.88 -8.79
N PRO A 510 20.04 -5.88 -7.88
CA PRO A 510 19.60 -7.12 -7.23
C PRO A 510 19.02 -8.16 -8.20
N ALA A 511 18.24 -7.72 -9.19
CA ALA A 511 17.65 -8.62 -10.18
C ALA A 511 18.72 -9.25 -11.09
N VAL A 512 19.73 -8.48 -11.47
CA VAL A 512 20.89 -8.98 -12.24
C VAL A 512 21.70 -9.98 -11.40
N VAL A 513 21.98 -9.68 -10.14
CA VAL A 513 22.69 -10.60 -9.23
C VAL A 513 21.90 -11.90 -9.07
N TRP A 514 20.59 -11.84 -8.85
CA TRP A 514 19.75 -13.04 -8.80
C TRP A 514 19.79 -13.82 -10.12
N LEU A 515 19.65 -13.17 -11.28
CA LEU A 515 19.69 -13.84 -12.59
C LEU A 515 21.00 -14.64 -12.80
N LEU A 516 22.13 -14.14 -12.27
CA LEU A 516 23.42 -14.81 -12.37
C LEU A 516 23.53 -16.03 -11.43
N ILE A 517 22.95 -15.96 -10.23
CA ILE A 517 23.07 -17.00 -9.20
C ILE A 517 21.90 -18.00 -9.25
N SER A 518 20.78 -17.67 -9.89
CA SER A 518 19.53 -18.46 -9.86
C SER A 518 19.64 -19.97 -10.21
N PRO A 519 20.48 -20.43 -11.18
CA PRO A 519 20.62 -21.87 -11.43
C PRO A 519 21.34 -22.58 -10.28
N SER A 520 22.29 -21.92 -9.63
CA SER A 520 22.97 -22.47 -8.45
C SER A 520 22.03 -22.59 -7.25
N LEU A 521 20.92 -21.84 -7.26
CA LEU A 521 19.89 -21.86 -6.21
C LEU A 521 18.78 -22.89 -6.51
N ASN A 522 18.75 -23.50 -7.71
CA ASN A 522 17.77 -24.51 -8.10
C ASN A 522 18.20 -25.92 -7.67
N ILE A 523 18.29 -26.14 -6.35
CA ILE A 523 18.79 -27.38 -5.75
C ILE A 523 17.89 -28.58 -6.09
N HIS A 524 16.58 -28.35 -6.22
CA HIS A 524 15.58 -29.39 -6.45
C HIS A 524 15.18 -29.57 -7.91
N GLN A 525 15.90 -28.93 -8.85
CA GLN A 525 15.63 -28.99 -10.30
C GLN A 525 14.15 -28.74 -10.64
N THR A 526 13.58 -27.69 -10.06
CA THR A 526 12.18 -27.34 -10.30
C THR A 526 12.03 -26.66 -11.67
N ASP A 527 10.86 -26.87 -12.30
CA ASP A 527 10.46 -26.23 -13.57
C ASP A 527 10.30 -24.70 -13.45
N SER A 528 10.46 -24.14 -12.25
CA SER A 528 10.24 -22.71 -11.98
C SER A 528 11.12 -21.79 -12.83
N LEU A 529 12.33 -22.25 -13.16
CA LEU A 529 13.27 -21.53 -14.00
C LEU A 529 13.15 -21.86 -15.48
N ASP A 530 12.31 -22.82 -15.89
CA ASP A 530 12.27 -23.29 -17.27
C ASP A 530 11.90 -22.17 -18.24
N VAL A 531 10.88 -21.38 -17.93
CA VAL A 531 10.47 -20.25 -18.78
C VAL A 531 11.60 -19.22 -18.95
N ILE A 532 12.33 -18.89 -17.87
CA ILE A 532 13.35 -17.82 -17.89
C ILE A 532 14.69 -18.31 -18.45
N ILE A 533 15.11 -19.52 -18.07
CA ILE A 533 16.45 -20.06 -18.37
C ILE A 533 16.42 -20.98 -19.58
N ASN A 534 15.42 -21.86 -19.71
CA ASN A 534 15.37 -22.88 -20.75
C ASN A 534 14.62 -22.42 -22.01
N GLU A 535 13.50 -21.70 -21.88
CA GLU A 535 12.72 -21.20 -23.02
C GLU A 535 13.27 -19.87 -23.57
N ILE A 536 13.45 -18.86 -22.71
CA ILE A 536 13.97 -17.55 -23.13
C ILE A 536 15.49 -17.59 -23.33
N GLY A 537 16.21 -18.22 -22.41
CA GLY A 537 17.67 -18.21 -22.37
C GLY A 537 18.25 -16.97 -21.71
N ARG A 538 19.21 -17.18 -20.80
CA ARG A 538 19.83 -16.13 -19.95
C ARG A 538 20.36 -14.94 -20.75
N PHE A 539 20.93 -15.21 -21.92
CA PHE A 539 21.45 -14.15 -22.81
C PHE A 539 20.33 -13.24 -23.34
N LYS A 540 19.19 -13.79 -23.76
CA LYS A 540 18.03 -12.99 -24.19
C LYS A 540 17.45 -12.19 -23.02
N SER A 541 17.40 -12.75 -21.81
CA SER A 541 16.97 -12.02 -20.61
C SER A 541 17.85 -10.81 -20.31
N ILE A 542 19.17 -10.95 -20.44
CA ILE A 542 20.12 -9.83 -20.28
C ILE A 542 19.91 -8.77 -21.36
N LEU A 543 19.72 -9.18 -22.61
CA LEU A 543 19.41 -8.25 -23.70
C LEU A 543 18.09 -7.50 -23.45
N ALA A 544 17.07 -8.18 -22.93
CA ALA A 544 15.78 -7.57 -22.59
C ALA A 544 15.91 -6.52 -21.48
N ILE A 545 16.73 -6.78 -20.45
CA ILE A 545 17.07 -5.77 -19.44
C ILE A 545 17.77 -4.57 -20.11
N GLY A 546 18.71 -4.82 -21.03
CA GLY A 546 19.37 -3.78 -21.82
C GLY A 546 18.37 -2.91 -22.61
N MET A 547 17.36 -3.51 -23.21
CA MET A 547 16.30 -2.80 -23.93
C MET A 547 15.44 -1.96 -22.99
N PHE A 548 15.04 -2.50 -21.84
CA PHE A 548 14.31 -1.74 -20.82
C PHE A 548 15.11 -0.51 -20.37
N VAL A 549 16.42 -0.67 -20.16
CA VAL A 549 17.31 0.44 -19.82
C VAL A 549 17.36 1.49 -20.93
N ALA A 550 17.52 1.05 -22.19
CA ALA A 550 17.57 1.95 -23.33
C ALA A 550 16.28 2.76 -23.48
N ILE A 551 15.11 2.11 -23.43
CA ILE A 551 13.78 2.77 -23.51
C ILE A 551 13.58 3.75 -22.35
N ALA A 552 13.88 3.35 -21.11
CA ALA A 552 13.75 4.23 -19.95
C ALA A 552 14.63 5.49 -20.10
N MET A 553 15.86 5.34 -20.57
CA MET A 553 16.79 6.45 -20.79
C MET A 553 16.36 7.37 -21.94
N ILE A 554 15.75 6.81 -23.00
CA ILE A 554 15.14 7.60 -24.08
C ILE A 554 14.02 8.48 -23.49
N TYR A 555 13.12 7.90 -22.69
CA TYR A 555 12.01 8.64 -22.08
C TYR A 555 12.49 9.75 -21.15
N VAL A 556 13.48 9.49 -20.31
CA VAL A 556 14.07 10.51 -19.43
C VAL A 556 14.67 11.66 -20.25
N THR A 557 15.36 11.34 -21.35
CA THR A 557 15.98 12.35 -22.22
C THR A 557 14.93 13.19 -22.94
N ILE A 558 13.86 12.57 -23.44
CA ILE A 558 12.71 13.26 -24.03
C ILE A 558 12.04 14.16 -22.99
N PHE A 559 11.79 13.65 -21.78
CA PHE A 559 11.17 14.40 -20.69
C PHE A 559 11.97 15.66 -20.34
N GLN A 560 13.28 15.53 -20.13
CA GLN A 560 14.15 16.67 -19.84
C GLN A 560 14.15 17.67 -21.00
N ARG A 561 14.15 17.20 -22.26
CA ARG A 561 14.10 18.08 -23.44
C ARG A 561 12.78 18.86 -23.51
N MET A 562 11.65 18.23 -23.18
CA MET A 562 10.36 18.90 -23.11
C MET A 562 10.34 19.98 -22.01
N LEU A 563 11.01 19.74 -20.87
CA LEU A 563 11.17 20.76 -19.83
C LEU A 563 12.06 21.95 -20.24
N MET A 564 12.87 21.79 -21.29
CA MET A 564 13.66 22.88 -21.89
C MET A 564 12.89 23.71 -22.92
N LEU A 565 11.62 23.38 -23.20
CA LEU A 565 10.77 24.20 -24.07
C LEU A 565 10.49 25.58 -23.45
N LYS A 566 10.24 26.56 -24.30
CA LYS A 566 9.95 27.95 -23.91
C LYS A 566 8.50 28.18 -23.43
N THR A 567 7.69 27.12 -23.29
CA THR A 567 6.27 27.21 -22.97
C THR A 567 6.02 27.26 -21.45
N ALA A 568 4.96 27.97 -21.03
CA ALA A 568 4.58 28.08 -19.62
C ALA A 568 4.11 26.74 -19.03
N LYS A 569 3.42 25.90 -19.85
CA LYS A 569 2.89 24.59 -19.45
C LYS A 569 3.80 23.42 -19.84
N ARG A 570 5.12 23.62 -19.91
CA ARG A 570 6.12 22.60 -20.30
C ARG A 570 5.99 21.26 -19.57
N TYR A 571 5.65 21.29 -18.28
CA TYR A 571 5.53 20.08 -17.47
C TYR A 571 4.33 19.22 -17.91
N PHE A 572 3.19 19.85 -18.23
CA PHE A 572 2.02 19.17 -18.77
C PHE A 572 2.33 18.50 -20.12
N TRP A 573 3.01 19.21 -21.02
CA TRP A 573 3.45 18.65 -22.29
C TRP A 573 4.46 17.51 -22.12
N ALA A 574 5.41 17.65 -21.20
CA ALA A 574 6.39 16.60 -20.92
C ALA A 574 5.71 15.31 -20.43
N VAL A 575 4.82 15.41 -19.44
CA VAL A 575 4.06 14.26 -18.94
C VAL A 575 3.18 13.68 -20.04
N GLY A 576 2.41 14.52 -20.75
CA GLY A 576 1.53 14.08 -21.84
C GLY A 576 2.26 13.33 -22.95
N THR A 577 3.43 13.81 -23.38
CA THR A 577 4.23 13.12 -24.41
C THR A 577 4.80 11.79 -23.92
N ILE A 578 5.33 11.73 -22.70
CA ILE A 578 5.86 10.46 -22.17
C ILE A 578 4.74 9.44 -21.97
N THR A 579 3.59 9.85 -21.44
CA THR A 579 2.41 8.99 -21.31
C THR A 579 1.94 8.50 -22.68
N ALA A 580 1.84 9.39 -23.68
CA ALA A 580 1.49 9.00 -25.04
C ALA A 580 2.48 7.97 -25.63
N LEU A 581 3.79 8.22 -25.50
CA LEU A 581 4.82 7.29 -25.98
C LEU A 581 4.81 5.95 -25.24
N ALA A 582 4.49 5.94 -23.95
CA ALA A 582 4.47 4.74 -23.13
C ALA A 582 3.27 3.84 -23.45
N PHE A 583 2.08 4.42 -23.67
CA PHE A 583 0.84 3.65 -23.76
C PHE A 583 0.26 3.51 -25.17
N ILE A 584 0.42 4.50 -26.05
CA ILE A 584 -0.17 4.44 -27.39
C ILE A 584 0.39 3.25 -28.20
N PRO A 585 1.71 2.99 -28.27
CA PRO A 585 2.21 1.90 -29.09
C PRO A 585 1.68 0.53 -28.67
N PRO A 586 1.73 0.12 -27.38
CA PRO A 586 1.12 -1.14 -26.96
C PRO A 586 -0.39 -1.22 -27.24
N ILE A 587 -1.15 -0.14 -26.97
CA ILE A 587 -2.60 -0.10 -27.23
C ILE A 587 -2.88 -0.30 -28.73
N MET A 588 -2.15 0.38 -29.61
CA MET A 588 -2.31 0.23 -31.05
C MET A 588 -2.03 -1.22 -31.48
N LEU A 589 -0.93 -1.83 -31.02
CA LEU A 589 -0.62 -3.24 -31.33
C LEU A 589 -1.72 -4.20 -30.88
N CYS A 590 -2.24 -4.02 -29.65
CA CYS A 590 -3.35 -4.81 -29.13
C CYS A 590 -4.63 -4.63 -29.96
N THR A 591 -5.02 -3.38 -30.25
CA THR A 591 -6.26 -3.09 -30.99
C THR A 591 -6.21 -3.52 -32.46
N SER A 592 -5.02 -3.52 -33.06
CA SER A 592 -4.79 -4.03 -34.43
C SER A 592 -4.59 -5.55 -34.49
N ALA A 593 -4.77 -6.27 -33.39
CA ALA A 593 -4.59 -7.72 -33.29
C ALA A 593 -3.21 -8.20 -33.81
N ILE A 594 -2.16 -7.38 -33.63
CA ILE A 594 -0.79 -7.74 -33.99
C ILE A 594 -0.22 -8.61 -32.88
N ASP A 595 -0.33 -9.93 -33.04
CA ASP A 595 0.09 -10.89 -32.03
C ASP A 595 1.64 -10.97 -31.89
N PRO A 596 2.19 -10.96 -30.66
CA PRO A 596 3.62 -11.15 -30.41
C PRO A 596 4.21 -12.42 -31.03
N THR A 597 3.42 -13.49 -31.17
CA THR A 597 3.85 -14.76 -31.76
C THR A 597 4.20 -14.64 -33.24
N LYS A 598 3.44 -13.83 -33.98
CA LYS A 598 3.56 -13.67 -35.44
C LYS A 598 4.41 -12.48 -35.84
N TYR A 599 4.39 -11.40 -35.04
CA TYR A 599 5.07 -10.14 -35.35
C TYR A 599 5.89 -9.63 -34.15
N PRO A 600 6.84 -10.40 -33.62
CA PRO A 600 7.54 -10.08 -32.36
C PRO A 600 8.36 -8.79 -32.44
N LEU A 601 8.88 -8.45 -33.63
CA LEU A 601 9.70 -7.25 -33.84
C LEU A 601 8.95 -5.93 -33.55
N HIS A 602 7.63 -5.88 -33.78
CA HIS A 602 6.82 -4.70 -33.45
C HIS A 602 6.71 -4.50 -31.94
N TRP A 603 6.63 -5.60 -31.19
CA TRP A 603 6.59 -5.59 -29.74
C TRP A 603 7.92 -5.20 -29.12
N LEU A 604 9.05 -5.62 -29.72
CA LEU A 604 10.41 -5.22 -29.30
C LEU A 604 10.64 -3.70 -29.32
N ILE A 605 9.99 -2.97 -30.24
CA ILE A 605 10.13 -1.50 -30.37
C ILE A 605 9.15 -0.75 -29.45
N SER A 606 8.14 -1.45 -28.92
CA SER A 606 7.15 -0.87 -28.00
C SER A 606 7.70 -0.73 -26.57
N THR A 607 6.94 -0.08 -25.70
CA THR A 607 7.20 0.02 -24.24
C THR A 607 7.14 -1.34 -23.53
N PHE A 608 6.65 -2.38 -24.20
CA PHE A 608 6.50 -3.72 -23.66
C PHE A 608 7.35 -4.74 -24.46
N PRO A 609 8.69 -4.57 -24.50
CA PRO A 609 9.56 -5.41 -25.33
C PRO A 609 9.57 -6.88 -24.90
N TRP A 610 9.23 -7.16 -23.64
CA TRP A 610 9.21 -8.50 -23.05
C TRP A 610 8.31 -9.47 -23.81
N ALA A 611 7.17 -9.00 -24.36
CA ALA A 611 6.28 -9.83 -25.17
C ALA A 611 6.93 -10.28 -26.49
N GLY A 612 7.78 -9.45 -27.10
CA GLY A 612 8.51 -9.78 -28.32
C GLY A 612 9.74 -10.64 -28.07
N VAL A 613 10.44 -10.46 -26.94
CA VAL A 613 11.69 -11.17 -26.61
C VAL A 613 11.51 -12.69 -26.59
N TYR A 614 10.37 -13.17 -26.10
CA TYR A 614 10.08 -14.60 -26.00
C TYR A 614 10.04 -15.27 -27.40
N HIS A 615 9.50 -14.58 -28.41
CA HIS A 615 9.32 -15.12 -29.75
C HIS A 615 10.39 -14.69 -30.78
N SER A 616 11.26 -13.73 -30.43
CA SER A 616 12.31 -13.22 -31.34
C SER A 616 13.62 -14.00 -31.28
N SER A 617 14.34 -13.96 -32.40
CA SER A 617 15.72 -14.46 -32.47
C SER A 617 16.70 -13.50 -31.78
N THR A 618 17.80 -14.03 -31.25
CA THR A 618 18.82 -13.22 -30.57
C THR A 618 19.39 -12.09 -31.45
N PRO A 619 19.70 -12.30 -32.75
CA PRO A 619 20.16 -11.22 -33.63
C PRO A 619 19.14 -10.09 -33.80
N GLU A 620 17.85 -10.41 -33.92
CA GLU A 620 16.78 -9.38 -33.99
C GLU A 620 16.79 -8.48 -32.76
N ILE A 621 16.85 -9.08 -31.57
CA ILE A 621 16.90 -8.35 -30.29
C ILE A 621 18.12 -7.42 -30.26
N MET A 622 19.29 -7.90 -30.69
CA MET A 622 20.51 -7.09 -30.73
C MET A 622 20.40 -5.92 -31.70
N VAL A 623 19.84 -6.12 -32.90
CA VAL A 623 19.65 -5.05 -33.89
C VAL A 623 18.71 -3.97 -33.34
N VAL A 624 17.59 -4.37 -32.72
CA VAL A 624 16.67 -3.40 -32.11
C VAL A 624 17.33 -2.66 -30.94
N LEU A 625 18.09 -3.35 -30.09
CA LEU A 625 18.83 -2.72 -28.99
C LEU A 625 19.86 -1.70 -29.50
N LEU A 626 20.62 -2.02 -30.55
CA LEU A 626 21.57 -1.10 -31.18
C LEU A 626 20.85 0.12 -31.76
N ALA A 627 19.69 -0.06 -32.39
CA ALA A 627 18.88 1.04 -32.88
C ALA A 627 18.39 1.96 -31.74
N GLN A 628 17.92 1.39 -30.63
CA GLN A 628 17.52 2.14 -29.43
C GLN A 628 18.70 2.94 -28.84
N ILE A 629 19.87 2.33 -28.74
CA ILE A 629 21.10 3.01 -28.28
C ILE A 629 21.45 4.15 -29.23
N GLY A 630 21.35 3.96 -30.55
CA GLY A 630 21.57 5.00 -31.55
C GLY A 630 20.62 6.20 -31.37
N VAL A 631 19.33 5.94 -31.16
CA VAL A 631 18.33 6.97 -30.86
C VAL A 631 18.65 7.71 -29.56
N LEU A 632 19.04 6.99 -28.51
CA LEU A 632 19.43 7.58 -27.23
C LEU A 632 20.64 8.52 -27.38
N ILE A 633 21.69 8.08 -28.08
CA ILE A 633 22.90 8.89 -28.33
C ILE A 633 22.53 10.16 -29.09
N PHE A 634 21.71 10.04 -30.14
CA PHE A 634 21.23 11.18 -30.91
C PHE A 634 20.46 12.19 -30.05
N LEU A 635 19.47 11.73 -29.28
CA LEU A 635 18.66 12.58 -28.42
C LEU A 635 19.48 13.24 -27.31
N PHE A 636 20.37 12.50 -26.67
CA PHE A 636 21.25 13.00 -25.62
C PHE A 636 22.18 14.09 -26.17
N THR A 637 22.80 13.85 -27.33
CA THR A 637 23.66 14.84 -28.01
C THR A 637 22.89 16.12 -28.36
N ARG A 638 21.65 15.99 -28.83
CA ARG A 638 20.78 17.14 -29.09
C ARG A 638 20.45 17.90 -27.81
N LEU A 639 20.15 17.21 -26.72
CA LEU A 639 19.88 17.83 -25.42
C LEU A 639 21.11 18.58 -24.88
N THR A 640 22.29 17.98 -24.92
CA THR A 640 23.53 18.63 -24.45
C THR A 640 23.86 19.86 -25.28
N ASN A 641 23.67 19.80 -26.60
CA ASN A 641 23.86 20.95 -27.48
C ASN A 641 22.86 22.08 -27.17
N GLN A 642 21.59 21.74 -26.91
CA GLN A 642 20.57 22.71 -26.51
C GLN A 642 20.92 23.39 -25.18
N VAL A 643 21.41 22.64 -24.20
CA VAL A 643 21.82 23.17 -22.89
C VAL A 643 23.03 24.09 -23.04
N ARG A 644 24.03 23.70 -23.85
CA ARG A 644 25.19 24.55 -24.15
C ARG A 644 24.78 25.89 -24.74
N LEU A 645 23.94 25.88 -25.79
CA LEU A 645 23.44 27.10 -26.44
C LEU A 645 22.61 27.96 -25.47
N ALA A 646 21.85 27.34 -24.58
CA ALA A 646 21.02 28.06 -23.62
C ALA A 646 21.82 28.76 -22.50
N GLY A 647 23.09 28.36 -22.30
CA GLY A 647 24.02 28.95 -21.33
C GLY A 647 24.94 30.04 -21.90
N GLU A 648 25.03 30.21 -23.23
CA GLU A 648 25.84 31.28 -23.84
C GLU A 648 25.25 32.66 -23.52
N SER A 649 26.09 33.61 -23.10
CA SER A 649 25.67 35.00 -22.92
C SER A 649 25.47 35.70 -24.26
N SER A 650 24.60 36.71 -24.32
CA SER A 650 24.41 37.53 -25.52
C SER A 650 25.73 38.17 -26.00
N THR A 651 26.60 38.59 -25.07
CA THR A 651 27.94 39.10 -25.34
C THR A 651 28.88 38.04 -25.93
N GLN A 652 28.89 36.81 -25.42
CA GLN A 652 29.70 35.72 -25.99
C GLN A 652 29.24 35.32 -27.39
N ALA A 653 27.93 35.29 -27.63
CA ALA A 653 27.37 35.04 -28.95
C ALA A 653 27.74 36.17 -29.95
N LEU A 654 27.71 37.43 -29.50
CA LEU A 654 28.13 38.59 -30.30
C LEU A 654 29.64 38.60 -30.59
N LEU A 655 30.49 38.23 -29.63
CA LEU A 655 31.94 38.15 -29.81
C LEU A 655 32.36 37.02 -30.76
N LYS A 656 31.74 35.84 -30.67
CA LYS A 656 31.96 34.73 -31.62
C LYS A 656 31.56 35.08 -33.05
N ASN A 657 30.50 35.88 -33.22
CA ASN A 657 30.08 36.34 -34.55
C ASN A 657 31.02 37.42 -35.10
N LYS A 658 31.65 38.25 -34.26
CA LYS A 658 32.68 39.21 -34.70
C LYS A 658 33.98 38.55 -35.15
N THR A 659 34.35 37.38 -34.62
CA THR A 659 35.56 36.65 -35.03
C THR A 659 35.39 35.77 -36.28
N LYS A 660 34.19 35.77 -36.89
CA LYS A 660 33.86 35.01 -38.10
C LYS A 660 33.68 35.88 -39.35
N VAL A 661 33.95 37.18 -39.22
CA VAL A 661 34.16 38.11 -40.33
C VAL A 661 35.66 38.32 -40.42
#